data_AF-A0A944F3H9-F1
#
_entry.id   AF-A0A944F3H9-F1
#
_cell.length_a   1.000
_cell.length_b   1.000
_cell.length_c   1.000
_cell.angle_alpha   90.00
_cell.angle_beta   90.00
_cell.angle_gamma   90.00
#
_symmetry.space_group_name_H-M   'P 1'
#
loop_
_entity.id
_entity.type
_entity.pdbx_description
1 polymer ?
#
loop_
_entity_poly.entity_id
_entity_poly.type
_entity_poly.pdbx_seq_one_letter_code
_entity_poly.pdbx_strand_id
1 'polypeptide(L)'
;MPVLRVAVIGGGPGGLYAAALLKRLDPAREITVWERGAPDDTFGFGVVLSDETLGGIQHADPVVYRALQEEFVRWDDIDIVHRGRTLTSGGHGFAALGRRRLLEILHERCRSLGVGLRVREEAPPAAELSAAYDLVIAADGVHSLTRQSYADVFGPRVTSHRCRYIWLAADFAFDAFRFEIAETEHGVMQLHGYPYAKNASTVIVEMREEVWRAAGLDRCDEAESTAYCAKVFADALGGRSLRGQAVSSGGMTPKPPSSWIAFRTVVNDRWSYGNTVLLGDAAHTAHFSIGSGTKLAVEDALALGACVEEQPDLPAALAAYESERRPVVASTQRAAAASLRWFEELGTYVDQPPRQFAFNLLTRSRRVTHDNLRLRDAAFTGAVEDDFGCPTGTPPMFTPFRLRGLTLRNRVVVSPMDMYSAADGVPGDFHLVHLGARALGGAGLVMTEMVCVSPEGRITPGCTGLYTPEQAAAWRRITDFVHEQSPGTAIGVQLGHSGRKGSTRLMWEGIDQPLDDGNWPVAAASPLPYRAGVNQIPRELDRDGLTGIREQFVSAARRAADSGFDLLELHCAHGYLLSGFLSPLTNQRTDAYGGSLAGRLAFPLEVFDAVRGVWPDERPMTVRISATDWAQGGTSAEDAVEIARAFAAHGADAIDVSTGQVVADEEPEYGRSYQTPYADRIRNAVGVPVVAVGAISSWDDVNSLLLAGRADLCALARPHLYDPHWTIHAAAEQGYTGPGAPWPLPYRAGSRTPPAGRTDAPKPRLTLT
;
A
#
# COMPACT_ATOMS: atom_id res chain seq x y z
N MET A 1 -15.95 -26.77 38.24
CA MET A 1 -14.87 -27.04 37.28
C MET A 1 -13.55 -26.77 37.99
N PRO A 2 -12.44 -27.44 37.64
CA PRO A 2 -11.12 -27.11 38.20
C PRO A 2 -10.82 -25.62 37.96
N VAL A 3 -10.15 -24.99 38.92
CA VAL A 3 -9.74 -23.59 38.84
C VAL A 3 -8.69 -23.45 37.74
N LEU A 4 -8.94 -22.57 36.76
CA LEU A 4 -7.99 -22.30 35.68
C LEU A 4 -6.76 -21.55 36.20
N ARG A 5 -5.59 -22.14 36.05
CA ARG A 5 -4.29 -21.53 36.39
C ARG A 5 -3.66 -20.94 35.15
N VAL A 6 -3.36 -19.65 35.18
CA VAL A 6 -2.82 -18.89 34.04
C VAL A 6 -1.43 -18.34 34.38
N ALA A 7 -0.47 -18.59 33.50
CA ALA A 7 0.85 -17.96 33.53
C ALA A 7 0.96 -16.89 32.44
N VAL A 8 1.47 -15.71 32.77
CA VAL A 8 1.68 -14.62 31.81
C VAL A 8 3.16 -14.25 31.81
N ILE A 9 3.80 -14.41 30.65
CA ILE A 9 5.19 -14.06 30.40
C ILE A 9 5.22 -12.64 29.82
N GLY A 10 5.65 -11.64 30.62
CA GLY A 10 5.72 -10.23 30.23
C GLY A 10 4.62 -9.37 30.86
N GLY A 11 5.04 -8.31 31.54
CA GLY A 11 4.23 -7.28 32.20
C GLY A 11 4.02 -6.02 31.37
N GLY A 12 4.03 -6.11 30.04
CA GLY A 12 3.62 -5.01 29.16
C GLY A 12 2.10 -4.76 29.19
N PRO A 13 1.60 -3.74 28.46
CA PRO A 13 0.17 -3.40 28.47
C PRO A 13 -0.76 -4.57 28.13
N GLY A 14 -0.41 -5.38 27.12
CA GLY A 14 -1.18 -6.55 26.73
C GLY A 14 -1.21 -7.65 27.80
N GLY A 15 -0.05 -8.00 28.37
CA GLY A 15 0.06 -9.05 29.38
C GLY A 15 -0.64 -8.68 30.71
N LEU A 16 -0.40 -7.47 31.22
CA LEU A 16 -1.08 -6.99 32.43
C LEU A 16 -2.59 -6.89 32.22
N TYR A 17 -3.03 -6.38 31.08
CA TYR A 17 -4.47 -6.22 30.84
C TYR A 17 -5.15 -7.57 30.63
N ALA A 18 -4.54 -8.52 29.91
CA ALA A 18 -5.06 -9.89 29.79
C ALA A 18 -5.22 -10.55 31.17
N ALA A 19 -4.22 -10.41 32.05
CA ALA A 19 -4.28 -10.92 33.42
C ALA A 19 -5.44 -10.28 34.22
N ALA A 20 -5.60 -8.96 34.16
CA ALA A 20 -6.68 -8.26 34.82
C ALA A 20 -8.07 -8.67 34.30
N LEU A 21 -8.23 -8.76 32.98
CA LEU A 21 -9.49 -9.18 32.34
C LEU A 21 -9.88 -10.60 32.73
N LEU A 22 -8.96 -11.55 32.61
CA LEU A 22 -9.21 -12.95 32.94
C LEU A 22 -9.58 -13.10 34.42
N LYS A 23 -8.88 -12.43 35.33
CA LYS A 23 -9.20 -12.44 36.77
C LYS A 23 -10.55 -11.80 37.09
N ARG A 24 -10.97 -10.79 36.31
CA ARG A 24 -12.27 -10.12 36.48
C ARG A 24 -13.43 -10.97 35.99
N LEU A 25 -13.25 -11.68 34.88
CA LEU A 25 -14.25 -12.58 34.31
C LEU A 25 -14.56 -13.75 35.25
N ASP A 26 -13.53 -14.32 35.89
CA ASP A 26 -13.71 -15.30 36.95
C ASP A 26 -12.68 -15.08 38.09
N PRO A 27 -13.12 -14.57 39.26
CA PRO A 27 -12.26 -14.33 40.42
C PRO A 27 -11.57 -15.58 40.97
N ALA A 28 -12.08 -16.79 40.68
CA ALA A 28 -11.48 -18.03 41.15
C ALA A 28 -10.15 -18.33 40.45
N ARG A 29 -9.93 -17.84 39.22
CA ARG A 29 -8.72 -18.11 38.42
C ARG A 29 -7.44 -17.73 39.14
N GLU A 30 -6.42 -18.58 39.12
CA GLU A 30 -5.11 -18.29 39.69
C GLU A 30 -4.20 -17.75 38.59
N ILE A 31 -3.77 -16.49 38.69
CA ILE A 31 -3.00 -15.84 37.63
C ILE A 31 -1.69 -15.30 38.18
N THR A 32 -0.58 -15.68 37.53
CA THR A 32 0.76 -15.15 37.83
C THR A 32 1.35 -14.47 36.61
N VAL A 33 1.86 -13.24 36.79
CA VAL A 33 2.54 -12.45 35.76
C VAL A 33 4.02 -12.31 36.13
N TRP A 34 4.90 -12.64 35.20
CA TRP A 34 6.34 -12.40 35.32
C TRP A 34 6.78 -11.21 34.48
N GLU A 35 7.49 -10.28 35.09
CA GLU A 35 8.11 -9.13 34.43
C GLU A 35 9.57 -8.99 34.87
N ARG A 36 10.48 -8.96 33.89
CA ARG A 36 11.93 -8.85 34.09
C ARG A 36 12.37 -7.45 34.52
N GLY A 37 11.66 -6.42 34.10
CA GLY A 37 11.90 -5.02 34.45
C GLY A 37 11.30 -4.65 35.80
N ALA A 38 11.61 -3.44 36.26
CA ALA A 38 10.85 -2.78 37.32
C ALA A 38 9.48 -2.30 36.81
N PRO A 39 8.48 -2.08 37.68
CA PRO A 39 7.13 -1.62 37.26
C PRO A 39 7.14 -0.30 36.49
N ASP A 40 8.18 0.51 36.70
CA ASP A 40 8.42 1.83 36.09
C ASP A 40 9.35 1.79 34.87
N ASP A 41 9.91 0.62 34.51
CA ASP A 41 10.76 0.45 33.33
C ASP A 41 9.91 0.46 32.06
N THR A 42 10.01 1.55 31.28
CA THR A 42 9.25 1.69 30.02
C THR A 42 10.13 2.01 28.84
N PHE A 43 9.88 1.32 27.72
CA PHE A 43 10.39 1.73 26.41
C PHE A 43 9.36 2.60 25.68
N GLY A 44 9.74 3.84 25.37
CA GLY A 44 8.88 4.88 24.80
C GLY A 44 8.08 5.66 25.86
N PHE A 45 7.59 6.85 25.49
CA PHE A 45 7.00 7.79 26.46
C PHE A 45 5.47 7.88 26.38
N GLY A 46 4.90 8.24 25.23
CA GLY A 46 3.45 8.40 25.05
C GLY A 46 2.81 7.22 24.33
N VAL A 47 1.53 6.99 24.59
CA VAL A 47 0.69 6.02 23.89
C VAL A 47 -0.57 6.71 23.41
N VAL A 48 -0.89 6.56 22.12
CA VAL A 48 -2.16 6.99 21.53
C VAL A 48 -3.14 5.83 21.57
N LEU A 49 -4.37 6.07 22.02
CA LEU A 49 -5.47 5.09 21.99
C LEU A 49 -6.63 5.69 21.21
N SER A 50 -7.22 4.92 20.30
CA SER A 50 -8.41 5.35 19.54
C SER A 50 -9.69 5.19 20.36
N ASP A 51 -10.71 6.00 20.06
CA ASP A 51 -12.02 5.95 20.72
C ASP A 51 -12.68 4.56 20.69
N GLU A 52 -12.52 3.81 19.60
CA GLU A 52 -13.00 2.42 19.49
C GLU A 52 -12.40 1.51 20.57
N THR A 53 -11.07 1.54 20.71
CA THR A 53 -10.35 0.79 21.74
C THR A 53 -10.78 1.24 23.14
N LEU A 54 -10.99 2.54 23.34
CA LEU A 54 -11.48 3.08 24.59
C LEU A 54 -12.91 2.60 24.90
N GLY A 55 -13.78 2.49 23.91
CA GLY A 55 -15.12 1.91 24.05
C GLY A 55 -15.08 0.43 24.45
N GLY A 56 -14.17 -0.35 23.85
CA GLY A 56 -13.93 -1.75 24.25
C GLY A 56 -13.45 -1.87 25.69
N ILE A 57 -12.52 -1.02 26.12
CA ILE A 57 -12.06 -0.95 27.52
C ILE A 57 -13.20 -0.51 28.44
N GLN A 58 -14.03 0.45 28.04
CA GLN A 58 -15.17 0.91 28.85
C GLN A 58 -16.15 -0.22 29.13
N HIS A 59 -16.49 -1.01 28.12
CA HIS A 59 -17.40 -2.14 28.25
C HIS A 59 -16.81 -3.25 29.10
N ALA A 60 -15.53 -3.59 28.86
CA ALA A 60 -14.85 -4.63 29.60
C ALA A 60 -14.52 -4.17 31.04
N ASP A 61 -13.66 -3.18 31.23
CA ASP A 61 -13.21 -2.73 32.54
C ASP A 61 -13.48 -1.23 32.78
N PRO A 62 -14.67 -0.86 33.29
CA PRO A 62 -15.04 0.52 33.60
C PRO A 62 -14.12 1.20 34.64
N VAL A 63 -13.35 0.44 35.43
CA VAL A 63 -12.41 1.00 36.42
C VAL A 63 -11.15 1.47 35.72
N VAL A 64 -10.56 0.61 34.89
CA VAL A 64 -9.40 0.97 34.06
C VAL A 64 -9.77 2.12 33.12
N TYR A 65 -10.93 2.06 32.46
CA TYR A 65 -11.39 3.13 31.57
C TYR A 65 -11.41 4.50 32.26
N ARG A 66 -12.01 4.60 33.46
CA ARG A 66 -12.07 5.86 34.21
C ARG A 66 -10.68 6.37 34.60
N ALA A 67 -9.80 5.48 35.07
CA ALA A 67 -8.42 5.85 35.39
C ALA A 67 -7.64 6.34 34.17
N LEU A 68 -7.83 5.73 33.00
CA LEU A 68 -7.22 6.20 31.75
C LEU A 68 -7.80 7.56 31.31
N GLN A 69 -9.10 7.77 31.48
CA GLN A 69 -9.77 9.01 31.08
C GLN A 69 -9.23 10.25 31.78
N GLU A 70 -8.85 10.12 33.06
CA GLU A 70 -8.31 11.21 33.87
C GLU A 70 -6.92 11.67 33.39
N GLU A 71 -6.19 10.81 32.68
CA GLU A 71 -4.81 11.04 32.25
C GLU A 71 -4.69 11.50 30.79
N PHE A 72 -5.74 11.38 29.98
CA PHE A 72 -5.66 11.72 28.54
C PHE A 72 -5.41 13.20 28.29
N VAL A 73 -4.40 13.46 27.47
CA VAL A 73 -4.29 14.70 26.70
C VAL A 73 -5.00 14.48 25.36
N ARG A 74 -5.82 15.44 24.97
CA ARG A 74 -6.54 15.44 23.69
C ARG A 74 -6.16 16.65 22.86
N TRP A 75 -6.08 16.45 21.55
CA TRP A 75 -5.82 17.48 20.56
C TRP A 75 -6.37 16.99 19.21
N ASP A 76 -6.64 17.94 18.30
CA ASP A 76 -7.24 17.61 17.00
C ASP A 76 -6.29 17.83 15.82
N ASP A 77 -5.33 18.74 15.99
CA ASP A 77 -4.52 19.26 14.91
C ASP A 77 -3.29 18.40 14.61
N ILE A 78 -2.93 18.36 13.33
CA ILE A 78 -1.65 17.87 12.84
C ILE A 78 -0.92 19.03 12.16
N ASP A 79 0.24 19.39 12.68
CA ASP A 79 1.17 20.33 12.06
C ASP A 79 2.19 19.58 11.19
N ILE A 80 2.26 19.93 9.91
CA ILE A 80 3.29 19.50 8.98
C ILE A 80 4.24 20.67 8.75
N VAL A 81 5.48 20.54 9.19
CA VAL A 81 6.51 21.57 9.10
C VAL A 81 7.61 21.14 8.13
N HIS A 82 7.77 21.92 7.07
CA HIS A 82 8.76 21.66 6.02
C HIS A 82 9.20 22.98 5.38
N ARG A 83 10.52 23.16 5.20
CA ARG A 83 11.15 24.37 4.62
C ARG A 83 10.62 25.69 5.25
N GLY A 84 10.51 25.71 6.57
CA GLY A 84 10.08 26.88 7.35
C GLY A 84 8.58 27.22 7.24
N ARG A 85 7.77 26.39 6.56
CA ARG A 85 6.32 26.53 6.47
C ARG A 85 5.64 25.53 7.38
N THR A 86 4.61 25.97 8.09
CA THR A 86 3.72 25.09 8.87
C THR A 86 2.37 25.02 8.16
N LEU A 87 1.93 23.81 7.85
CA LEU A 87 0.59 23.52 7.36
C LEU A 87 -0.15 22.68 8.40
N THR A 88 -1.29 23.19 8.86
CA THR A 88 -2.10 22.50 9.86
C THR A 88 -3.29 21.84 9.18
N SER A 89 -3.59 20.60 9.56
CA SER A 89 -4.84 19.92 9.24
C SER A 89 -5.54 19.53 10.55
N GLY A 90 -6.78 19.99 10.72
CA GLY A 90 -7.58 19.75 11.93
C GLY A 90 -8.54 18.56 11.83
N GLY A 91 -9.33 18.37 12.89
CA GLY A 91 -10.45 17.41 12.92
C GLY A 91 -10.04 15.94 12.96
N HIS A 92 -8.79 15.61 13.32
CA HIS A 92 -8.33 14.22 13.37
C HIS A 92 -8.72 13.50 14.66
N GLY A 93 -8.81 14.23 15.78
CA GLY A 93 -9.19 13.69 17.08
C GLY A 93 -8.18 12.68 17.64
N PHE A 94 -7.29 13.13 18.52
CA PHE A 94 -6.31 12.28 19.18
C PHE A 94 -6.46 12.30 20.70
N ALA A 95 -6.13 11.17 21.32
CA ALA A 95 -5.98 11.03 22.75
C ALA A 95 -4.72 10.24 23.07
N ALA A 96 -3.87 10.78 23.95
CA ALA A 96 -2.69 10.08 24.44
C ALA A 96 -2.49 10.23 25.93
N LEU A 97 -1.80 9.24 26.51
CA LEU A 97 -1.34 9.26 27.89
C LEU A 97 0.11 8.78 27.99
N GLY A 98 0.76 9.06 29.12
CA GLY A 98 2.08 8.51 29.42
C GLY A 98 2.06 6.99 29.57
N ARG A 99 2.95 6.29 28.87
CA ARG A 99 3.13 4.83 28.91
C ARG A 99 3.41 4.30 30.33
N ARG A 100 4.25 5.02 31.07
CA ARG A 100 4.52 4.71 32.48
C ARG A 100 3.23 4.76 33.30
N ARG A 101 2.41 5.79 33.11
CA ARG A 101 1.13 5.93 33.83
C ARG A 101 0.14 4.85 33.44
N LEU A 102 0.08 4.45 32.16
CA LEU A 102 -0.69 3.30 31.70
C LEU A 102 -0.29 2.01 32.46
N LEU A 103 1.02 1.72 32.58
CA LEU A 103 1.49 0.54 33.30
C LEU A 103 1.20 0.61 34.80
N GLU A 104 1.34 1.78 35.42
CA GLU A 104 0.97 1.98 36.83
C GLU A 104 -0.50 1.62 37.07
N ILE A 105 -1.41 2.15 36.24
CA ILE A 105 -2.85 1.85 36.31
C ILE A 105 -3.11 0.35 36.16
N LEU A 106 -2.47 -0.31 35.19
CA LEU A 106 -2.66 -1.74 34.97
C LEU A 106 -2.06 -2.60 36.10
N HIS A 107 -0.92 -2.19 36.67
CA HIS A 107 -0.34 -2.84 37.85
C HIS A 107 -1.23 -2.70 39.08
N GLU A 108 -1.72 -1.48 39.36
CA GLU A 108 -2.69 -1.22 40.43
C GLU A 108 -3.95 -2.06 40.23
N ARG A 109 -4.44 -2.16 38.98
CA ARG A 109 -5.59 -3.00 38.65
C ARG A 109 -5.33 -4.47 38.95
N CYS A 110 -4.22 -5.03 38.47
CA CYS A 110 -3.83 -6.41 38.77
C CYS A 110 -3.73 -6.69 40.27
N ARG A 111 -3.09 -5.79 41.04
CA ARG A 111 -3.00 -5.92 42.51
C ARG A 111 -4.38 -5.90 43.17
N SER A 112 -5.27 -4.99 42.73
CA SER A 112 -6.63 -4.88 43.28
C SER A 112 -7.48 -6.14 43.06
N LEU A 113 -7.19 -6.90 42.00
CA LEU A 113 -7.86 -8.15 41.66
C LEU A 113 -7.18 -9.40 42.25
N GLY A 114 -6.06 -9.24 42.96
CA GLY A 114 -5.30 -10.34 43.53
C GLY A 114 -4.51 -11.17 42.51
N VAL A 115 -4.07 -10.58 41.40
CA VAL A 115 -3.15 -11.21 40.46
C VAL A 115 -1.75 -11.28 41.08
N GLY A 116 -1.08 -12.44 41.00
CA GLY A 116 0.28 -12.63 41.48
C GLY A 116 1.30 -11.94 40.57
N LEU A 117 1.88 -10.82 41.00
CA LEU A 117 2.88 -10.08 40.22
C LEU A 117 4.31 -10.44 40.69
N ARG A 118 5.10 -11.03 39.80
CA ARG A 118 6.53 -11.33 39.97
C ARG A 118 7.33 -10.33 39.13
N VAL A 119 7.84 -9.27 39.78
CA VAL A 119 8.52 -8.16 39.10
C VAL A 119 10.02 -8.21 39.40
N ARG A 120 10.85 -7.79 38.44
CA ARG A 120 12.31 -8.02 38.44
C ARG A 120 12.66 -9.51 38.48
N GLU A 121 11.80 -10.33 37.89
CA GLU A 121 11.93 -11.78 37.85
C GLU A 121 11.73 -12.24 36.41
N GLU A 122 12.73 -12.92 35.86
CA GLU A 122 12.60 -13.53 34.53
C GLU A 122 11.64 -14.72 34.63
N ALA A 123 10.73 -14.82 33.66
CA ALA A 123 9.78 -15.92 33.62
C ALA A 123 10.50 -17.25 33.37
N PRO A 124 10.06 -18.36 33.98
CA PRO A 124 10.48 -19.69 33.54
C PRO A 124 10.17 -19.90 32.05
N PRO A 125 10.91 -20.79 31.36
CA PRO A 125 10.64 -21.12 29.96
C PRO A 125 9.18 -21.52 29.74
N ALA A 126 8.60 -21.09 28.62
CA ALA A 126 7.20 -21.38 28.30
C ALA A 126 6.87 -22.88 28.33
N ALA A 127 7.82 -23.75 27.98
CA ALA A 127 7.68 -25.20 28.07
C ALA A 127 7.39 -25.68 29.51
N GLU A 128 8.11 -25.15 30.49
CA GLU A 128 7.92 -25.51 31.91
C GLU A 128 6.59 -24.98 32.42
N LEU A 129 6.26 -23.73 32.08
CA LEU A 129 4.97 -23.13 32.43
C LEU A 129 3.80 -23.90 31.79
N SER A 130 3.93 -24.35 30.56
CA SER A 130 2.88 -25.09 29.83
C SER A 130 2.53 -26.43 30.49
N ALA A 131 3.49 -27.06 31.18
CA ALA A 131 3.27 -28.29 31.93
C ALA A 131 2.64 -28.04 33.31
N ALA A 132 2.86 -26.86 33.89
CA ALA A 132 2.43 -26.53 35.24
C ALA A 132 1.13 -25.72 35.31
N TYR A 133 0.77 -25.00 34.25
CA TYR A 133 -0.38 -24.11 34.14
C TYR A 133 -1.34 -24.60 33.06
N ASP A 134 -2.60 -24.20 33.17
CA ASP A 134 -3.65 -24.59 32.23
C ASP A 134 -3.64 -23.70 30.98
N LEU A 135 -3.18 -22.45 31.10
CA LEU A 135 -2.98 -21.50 29.99
C LEU A 135 -1.68 -20.70 30.20
N VAL A 136 -0.88 -20.53 29.15
CA VAL A 136 0.31 -19.68 29.12
C VAL A 136 0.14 -18.58 28.09
N ILE A 137 0.21 -17.32 28.53
CA ILE A 137 0.14 -16.14 27.66
C ILE A 137 1.55 -15.56 27.51
N ALA A 138 2.11 -15.63 26.32
CA ALA A 138 3.40 -15.05 25.98
C ALA A 138 3.22 -13.64 25.40
N ALA A 139 3.41 -12.64 26.27
CA ALA A 139 3.40 -11.21 25.97
C ALA A 139 4.81 -10.59 26.14
N ASP A 140 5.85 -11.37 25.83
CA ASP A 140 7.27 -11.07 26.04
C ASP A 140 7.91 -10.20 24.93
N GLY A 141 7.07 -9.63 24.07
CA GLY A 141 7.40 -8.54 23.14
C GLY A 141 8.10 -8.97 21.85
N VAL A 142 8.63 -7.98 21.12
CA VAL A 142 9.22 -8.19 19.78
C VAL A 142 10.42 -9.17 19.79
N HIS A 143 11.11 -9.30 20.92
CA HIS A 143 12.21 -10.25 21.12
C HIS A 143 11.78 -11.54 21.84
N SER A 144 10.49 -11.89 21.78
CA SER A 144 9.89 -13.07 22.41
C SER A 144 10.79 -14.30 22.33
N LEU A 145 11.18 -14.82 23.50
CA LEU A 145 11.91 -16.08 23.59
C LEU A 145 10.95 -17.24 23.34
N THR A 146 9.70 -17.11 23.78
CA THR A 146 8.66 -18.12 23.54
C THR A 146 8.44 -18.37 22.05
N ARG A 147 8.32 -17.31 21.26
CA ARG A 147 8.20 -17.42 19.79
C ARG A 147 9.43 -18.07 19.16
N GLN A 148 10.62 -17.78 19.68
CA GLN A 148 11.88 -18.36 19.17
C GLN A 148 12.01 -19.85 19.52
N SER A 149 11.63 -20.25 20.73
CA SER A 149 11.70 -21.64 21.21
C SER A 149 10.74 -22.58 20.47
N TYR A 150 9.66 -22.05 19.89
CA TYR A 150 8.68 -22.80 19.09
C TYR A 150 8.55 -22.25 17.66
N ALA A 151 9.67 -21.80 17.07
CA ALA A 151 9.67 -21.16 15.75
C ALA A 151 9.15 -22.10 14.64
N ASP A 152 9.43 -23.39 14.76
CA ASP A 152 8.94 -24.48 13.92
C ASP A 152 7.41 -24.66 13.96
N VAL A 153 6.75 -24.20 15.03
CA VAL A 153 5.29 -24.22 15.15
C VAL A 153 4.67 -22.88 14.75
N PHE A 154 5.21 -21.77 15.25
CA PHE A 154 4.64 -20.45 15.03
C PHE A 154 4.94 -19.88 13.63
N GLY A 155 6.01 -20.34 12.97
CA GLY A 155 6.42 -19.85 11.65
C GLY A 155 6.70 -18.35 11.63
N PRO A 156 7.60 -17.81 12.49
CA PRO A 156 7.84 -16.38 12.56
C PRO A 156 8.59 -15.87 11.33
N ARG A 157 8.05 -14.85 10.67
CA ARG A 157 8.75 -13.99 9.72
C ARG A 157 9.06 -12.65 10.39
N VAL A 158 10.34 -12.33 10.53
CA VAL A 158 10.83 -11.09 11.15
C VAL A 158 11.62 -10.27 10.15
N THR A 159 11.06 -9.15 9.72
CA THR A 159 11.68 -8.25 8.73
C THR A 159 12.21 -7.01 9.44
N SER A 160 13.51 -6.73 9.29
CA SER A 160 14.12 -5.46 9.74
C SER A 160 14.06 -4.43 8.63
N HIS A 161 13.68 -3.20 8.96
CA HIS A 161 13.48 -2.11 8.01
C HIS A 161 14.67 -1.15 7.95
N ARG A 162 14.66 -0.24 6.97
CA ARG A 162 15.81 0.56 6.52
C ARG A 162 16.00 1.86 7.28
N CYS A 163 14.98 2.29 8.03
CA CYS A 163 15.06 3.46 8.88
C CYS A 163 15.58 3.12 10.29
N ARG A 164 16.39 4.04 10.82
CA ARG A 164 16.81 4.10 12.22
C ARG A 164 15.98 5.15 12.92
N TYR A 165 15.48 4.82 14.11
CA TYR A 165 14.74 5.75 14.94
C TYR A 165 15.20 5.73 16.40
N ILE A 166 14.98 6.85 17.07
CA ILE A 166 15.20 7.04 18.50
C ILE A 166 13.94 7.63 19.14
N TRP A 167 13.60 7.17 20.34
CA TRP A 167 12.43 7.65 21.09
C TRP A 167 12.91 8.52 22.25
N LEU A 168 12.52 9.79 22.23
CA LEU A 168 12.91 10.85 23.16
C LEU A 168 11.67 11.50 23.79
N ALA A 169 11.89 12.32 24.82
CA ALA A 169 10.87 13.13 25.47
C ALA A 169 11.25 14.61 25.51
N ALA A 170 10.23 15.45 25.36
CA ALA A 170 10.29 16.87 25.68
C ALA A 170 9.61 17.13 27.04
N ASP A 171 10.07 18.14 27.77
CA ASP A 171 9.51 18.61 29.05
C ASP A 171 8.45 19.71 28.87
N PHE A 172 7.81 19.72 27.70
CA PHE A 172 6.68 20.56 27.36
C PHE A 172 5.70 19.78 26.48
N ALA A 173 4.45 20.24 26.44
CA ALA A 173 3.43 19.72 25.54
C ALA A 173 3.49 20.46 24.19
N PHE A 174 3.47 19.74 23.07
CA PHE A 174 3.09 20.31 21.77
C PHE A 174 1.58 20.56 21.76
N ASP A 175 1.15 21.60 21.04
CA ASP A 175 -0.27 21.93 20.88
C ASP A 175 -0.97 21.01 19.86
N ALA A 176 -0.19 20.38 18.97
CA ALA A 176 -0.65 19.52 17.87
C ALA A 176 0.25 18.29 17.71
N PHE A 177 -0.20 17.30 16.94
CA PHE A 177 0.71 16.27 16.43
C PHE A 177 1.62 16.93 15.40
N ARG A 178 2.92 16.91 15.62
CA ARG A 178 3.90 17.58 14.76
C ARG A 178 4.68 16.57 13.92
N PHE A 179 4.63 16.71 12.61
CA PHE A 179 5.63 16.18 11.69
C PHE A 179 6.56 17.32 11.29
N GLU A 180 7.86 17.21 11.55
CA GLU A 180 8.84 18.19 11.10
C GLU A 180 9.93 17.52 10.28
N ILE A 181 10.18 18.04 9.08
CA ILE A 181 11.12 17.49 8.12
C ILE A 181 12.36 18.40 8.05
N ALA A 182 13.52 17.81 8.31
CA ALA A 182 14.81 18.48 8.23
C ALA A 182 15.63 17.92 7.07
N GLU A 183 15.98 18.79 6.11
CA GLU A 183 16.93 18.47 5.03
C GLU A 183 18.33 18.90 5.50
N THR A 184 19.17 17.92 5.81
CA THR A 184 20.55 18.14 6.29
C THR A 184 21.57 17.85 5.20
N GLU A 185 22.84 18.21 5.42
CA GLU A 185 23.93 17.84 4.51
C GLU A 185 24.12 16.32 4.36
N HIS A 186 23.57 15.51 5.28
CA HIS A 186 23.64 14.05 5.26
C HIS A 186 22.41 13.39 4.63
N GLY A 187 21.36 14.16 4.33
CA GLY A 187 20.07 13.69 3.84
C GLY A 187 18.90 14.11 4.74
N VAL A 188 17.74 13.49 4.51
CA VAL A 188 16.48 13.88 5.16
C VAL A 188 16.30 13.15 6.49
N MET A 189 15.96 13.92 7.53
CA MET A 189 15.57 13.46 8.85
C MET A 189 14.16 13.94 9.16
N GLN A 190 13.45 13.21 10.02
CA GLN A 190 12.11 13.60 10.44
C GLN A 190 11.88 13.46 11.93
N LEU A 191 11.06 14.36 12.46
CA LEU A 191 10.58 14.36 13.84
C LEU A 191 9.07 14.11 13.86
N HIS A 192 8.65 13.22 14.74
CA HIS A 192 7.26 12.98 15.12
C HIS A 192 7.08 13.43 16.58
N GLY A 193 6.32 14.50 16.80
CA GLY A 193 6.08 15.08 18.13
C GLY A 193 4.61 14.99 18.52
N TYR A 194 4.29 14.57 19.74
CA TYR A 194 2.91 14.65 20.24
C TYR A 194 2.85 14.68 21.77
N PRO A 195 1.89 15.41 22.36
CA PRO A 195 1.76 15.48 23.81
C PRO A 195 1.25 14.15 24.39
N TYR A 196 1.70 13.80 25.58
CA TYR A 196 1.15 12.66 26.35
C TYR A 196 0.85 13.02 27.81
N ALA A 197 1.23 14.22 28.24
CA ALA A 197 0.87 14.83 29.51
C ALA A 197 0.81 16.37 29.32
N LYS A 198 0.21 17.08 30.28
CA LYS A 198 0.03 18.55 30.21
C LYS A 198 1.33 19.34 30.02
N ASN A 199 2.46 18.76 30.41
CA ASN A 199 3.79 19.36 30.36
C ASN A 199 4.83 18.42 29.74
N ALA A 200 4.43 17.45 28.91
CA ALA A 200 5.39 16.54 28.29
C ALA A 200 4.90 15.98 26.95
N SER A 201 5.86 15.77 26.05
CA SER A 201 5.64 15.22 24.72
C SER A 201 6.58 14.09 24.39
N THR A 202 6.10 13.18 23.56
CA THR A 202 6.92 12.22 22.84
C THR A 202 7.57 12.93 21.67
N VAL A 203 8.85 12.63 21.44
CA VAL A 203 9.59 13.01 20.24
C VAL A 203 10.24 11.77 19.67
N ILE A 204 9.88 11.38 18.45
CA ILE A 204 10.54 10.29 17.72
C ILE A 204 11.30 10.93 16.58
N VAL A 205 12.60 10.69 16.50
CA VAL A 205 13.41 11.09 15.34
C VAL A 205 13.72 9.85 14.52
N GLU A 206 13.51 9.93 13.21
CA GLU A 206 13.71 8.83 12.28
C GLU A 206 14.41 9.30 11.01
N MET A 207 15.25 8.44 10.44
CA MET A 207 15.92 8.66 9.16
C MET A 207 16.38 7.35 8.54
N ARG A 208 16.69 7.37 7.25
CA ARG A 208 17.33 6.25 6.53
C ARG A 208 18.69 5.88 7.15
N GLU A 209 19.04 4.60 7.16
CA GLU A 209 20.28 4.12 7.80
C GLU A 209 21.53 4.78 7.22
N GLU A 210 21.57 5.04 5.92
CA GLU A 210 22.68 5.76 5.28
C GLU A 210 22.83 7.20 5.79
N VAL A 211 21.72 7.89 6.08
CA VAL A 211 21.69 9.25 6.64
C VAL A 211 22.19 9.22 8.08
N TRP A 212 21.73 8.23 8.86
CA TRP A 212 22.16 8.01 10.24
C TRP A 212 23.67 7.77 10.35
N ARG A 213 24.23 6.90 9.48
CA ARG A 213 25.69 6.64 9.41
C ARG A 213 26.47 7.87 8.93
N ALA A 214 25.97 8.57 7.92
CA ALA A 214 26.61 9.78 7.39
C ALA A 214 26.66 10.91 8.43
N ALA A 215 25.63 11.03 9.27
CA ALA A 215 25.60 11.95 10.41
C ALA A 215 26.48 11.51 11.60
N GLY A 216 27.06 10.31 11.56
CA GLY A 216 27.91 9.77 12.62
C GLY A 216 27.17 9.31 13.88
N LEU A 217 25.83 9.24 13.83
CA LEU A 217 24.97 8.86 14.95
C LEU A 217 25.10 7.37 15.32
N ASP A 218 25.75 6.57 14.47
CA ASP A 218 26.12 5.18 14.73
C ASP A 218 27.22 5.02 15.78
N ARG A 219 27.96 6.10 16.02
CA ARG A 219 29.08 6.15 16.99
C ARG A 219 28.75 7.00 18.20
N CYS A 220 27.61 7.68 18.22
CA CYS A 220 27.17 8.53 19.32
C CYS A 220 26.57 7.72 20.46
N ASP A 221 26.82 8.15 21.69
CA ASP A 221 26.02 7.70 22.83
C ASP A 221 24.61 8.36 22.82
N GLU A 222 23.77 8.01 23.80
CA GLU A 222 22.40 8.53 23.88
C GLU A 222 22.38 10.04 24.17
N ALA A 223 23.32 10.58 24.95
CA ALA A 223 23.37 12.00 25.28
C ALA A 223 23.79 12.83 24.06
N GLU A 224 24.82 12.38 23.33
CA GLU A 224 25.27 12.96 22.06
C GLU A 224 24.16 12.91 21.00
N SER A 225 23.48 11.76 20.86
CA SER A 225 22.36 11.60 19.93
C SER A 225 21.20 12.55 20.26
N THR A 226 20.87 12.69 21.55
CA THR A 226 19.80 13.57 22.03
C THR A 226 20.13 15.05 21.77
N ALA A 227 21.38 15.46 22.04
CA ALA A 227 21.84 16.81 21.77
C ALA A 227 21.87 17.13 20.27
N TYR A 228 22.29 16.18 19.43
CA TYR A 228 22.25 16.31 17.98
C TYR A 228 20.82 16.51 17.47
N CYS A 229 19.88 15.66 17.90
CA CYS A 229 18.47 15.77 17.53
C CYS A 229 17.88 17.13 17.97
N ALA A 230 18.19 17.57 19.19
CA ALA A 230 17.72 18.87 19.69
C ALA A 230 18.27 20.05 18.88
N LYS A 231 19.50 19.94 18.35
CA LYS A 231 20.10 20.94 17.46
C LYS A 231 19.43 20.95 16.09
N VAL A 232 19.19 19.79 15.48
CA VAL A 232 18.57 19.68 14.14
C VAL A 232 17.14 20.24 14.16
N PHE A 233 16.39 19.95 15.22
CA PHE A 233 14.98 20.37 15.37
C PHE A 233 14.83 21.52 16.38
N ALA A 234 15.80 22.42 16.46
CA ALA A 234 15.79 23.52 17.43
C ALA A 234 14.54 24.40 17.31
N ASP A 235 14.05 24.61 16.08
CA ASP A 235 12.83 25.39 15.81
C ASP A 235 11.59 24.69 16.36
N ALA A 236 11.43 23.38 16.11
CA ALA A 236 10.36 22.57 16.72
C ALA A 236 10.35 22.67 18.24
N LEU A 237 11.54 22.67 18.84
CA LEU A 237 11.72 22.56 20.28
C LEU A 237 11.77 23.91 20.98
N GLY A 238 11.84 25.02 20.25
CA GLY A 238 12.10 26.35 20.82
C GLY A 238 13.45 26.40 21.54
N GLY A 239 14.47 25.70 21.04
CA GLY A 239 15.81 25.61 21.62
C GLY A 239 15.92 24.79 22.92
N ARG A 240 14.86 24.07 23.33
CA ARG A 240 14.85 23.25 24.54
C ARG A 240 15.50 21.88 24.32
N SER A 241 16.06 21.33 25.40
CA SER A 241 16.69 20.02 25.39
C SER A 241 15.67 18.88 25.30
N LEU A 242 16.10 17.76 24.71
CA LEU A 242 15.38 16.49 24.76
C LEU A 242 15.94 15.61 25.88
N ARG A 243 15.14 14.62 26.29
CA ARG A 243 15.53 13.59 27.26
C ARG A 243 15.43 12.21 26.62
N GLY A 244 16.51 11.43 26.73
CA GLY A 244 16.52 10.01 26.41
C GLY A 244 15.75 9.17 27.44
N GLN A 245 15.76 7.85 27.27
CA GLN A 245 15.19 6.93 28.25
C GLN A 245 16.05 6.92 29.52
N ALA A 246 15.44 7.18 30.68
CA ALA A 246 16.13 7.09 31.94
C ALA A 246 16.61 5.64 32.18
N VAL A 247 17.90 5.49 32.50
CA VAL A 247 18.45 4.23 32.97
C VAL A 247 17.97 4.02 34.41
N SER A 248 17.08 3.05 34.63
CA SER A 248 16.97 2.47 35.96
C SER A 248 18.25 1.65 36.19
N SER A 249 19.02 2.06 37.19
CA SER A 249 20.30 1.46 37.58
C SER A 249 20.08 0.09 38.23
N GLY A 250 19.67 -0.91 37.43
CA GLY A 250 19.44 -2.27 37.92
C GLY A 250 19.15 -3.37 36.87
N GLY A 251 19.05 -3.06 35.57
CA GLY A 251 18.77 -4.06 34.54
C GLY A 251 20.00 -4.91 34.14
N MET A 252 19.87 -6.23 34.20
CA MET A 252 20.95 -7.21 33.98
C MET A 252 21.24 -7.53 32.50
N THR A 253 20.90 -6.63 31.57
CA THR A 253 21.18 -6.82 30.13
C THR A 253 21.96 -5.63 29.55
N PRO A 254 23.06 -5.88 28.80
CA PRO A 254 23.77 -4.80 28.11
C PRO A 254 22.87 -4.23 27.00
N LYS A 255 22.50 -2.95 27.11
CA LYS A 255 21.82 -2.22 26.02
C LYS A 255 22.83 -2.07 24.86
N PRO A 256 22.40 -2.16 23.58
CA PRO A 256 23.28 -1.90 22.44
C PRO A 256 23.94 -0.51 22.57
N PRO A 257 25.15 -0.32 22.01
CA PRO A 257 25.93 0.92 22.14
C PRO A 257 25.20 2.16 21.59
N SER A 258 24.21 2.00 20.71
CA SER A 258 23.34 3.09 20.25
C SER A 258 21.90 2.89 20.73
N SER A 259 21.27 3.96 21.24
CA SER A 259 19.82 4.01 21.52
C SER A 259 18.94 3.97 20.26
N TRP A 260 19.56 4.13 19.09
CA TRP A 260 18.93 4.00 17.77
C TRP A 260 18.61 2.55 17.43
N ILE A 261 17.38 2.30 16.98
CA ILE A 261 16.89 0.97 16.61
C ILE A 261 16.27 0.98 15.21
N ALA A 262 16.29 -0.18 14.55
CA ALA A 262 15.54 -0.42 13.34
C ALA A 262 14.23 -1.11 13.70
N PHE A 263 13.11 -0.68 13.10
CA PHE A 263 11.82 -1.30 13.36
C PHE A 263 11.81 -2.74 12.80
N ARG A 264 11.19 -3.66 13.55
CA ARG A 264 11.02 -5.06 13.15
C ARG A 264 9.54 -5.37 12.97
N THR A 265 9.16 -5.75 11.75
CA THR A 265 7.83 -6.33 11.52
C THR A 265 7.87 -7.81 11.84
N VAL A 266 7.00 -8.23 12.75
CA VAL A 266 6.80 -9.63 13.14
C VAL A 266 5.46 -10.10 12.58
N VAL A 267 5.48 -11.23 11.88
CA VAL A 267 4.30 -11.97 11.45
C VAL A 267 4.51 -13.43 11.85
N ASN A 268 3.48 -14.08 12.36
CA ASN A 268 3.50 -15.52 12.65
C ASN A 268 2.40 -16.23 11.85
N ASP A 269 2.70 -17.44 11.38
CA ASP A 269 1.74 -18.30 10.69
C ASP A 269 0.71 -18.87 11.67
N ARG A 270 1.08 -19.08 12.93
CA ARG A 270 0.17 -19.46 14.05
C ARG A 270 0.46 -18.63 15.29
N TRP A 271 -0.56 -18.39 16.12
CA TRP A 271 -0.41 -17.62 17.36
C TRP A 271 -0.56 -18.47 18.61
N SER A 272 -0.86 -19.76 18.47
CA SER A 272 -0.98 -20.67 19.61
C SER A 272 -0.36 -22.04 19.34
N TYR A 273 0.07 -22.69 20.42
CA TYR A 273 0.58 -24.07 20.42
C TYR A 273 0.23 -24.73 21.77
N GLY A 274 -0.54 -25.82 21.73
CA GLY A 274 -1.05 -26.45 22.94
C GLY A 274 -1.88 -25.47 23.76
N ASN A 275 -1.47 -25.22 24.99
CA ASN A 275 -2.04 -24.22 25.88
C ASN A 275 -1.22 -22.92 25.95
N THR A 276 -0.29 -22.69 25.02
CA THR A 276 0.51 -21.46 24.96
C THR A 276 0.02 -20.56 23.82
N VAL A 277 -0.17 -19.27 24.08
CA VAL A 277 -0.62 -18.27 23.09
C VAL A 277 0.28 -17.04 23.07
N LEU A 278 0.60 -16.53 21.88
CA LEU A 278 1.31 -15.27 21.67
C LEU A 278 0.33 -14.08 21.73
N LEU A 279 0.74 -12.98 22.35
CA LEU A 279 -0.08 -11.77 22.50
C LEU A 279 0.74 -10.49 22.26
N GLY A 280 0.15 -9.52 21.56
CA GLY A 280 0.79 -8.24 21.24
C GLY A 280 2.05 -8.41 20.39
N ASP A 281 3.11 -7.64 20.69
CA ASP A 281 4.36 -7.63 19.90
C ASP A 281 5.07 -9.00 19.81
N ALA A 282 4.73 -9.96 20.68
CA ALA A 282 5.18 -11.34 20.54
C ALA A 282 4.54 -12.03 19.31
N ALA A 283 3.24 -11.80 19.09
CA ALA A 283 2.44 -12.35 17.99
C ALA A 283 2.58 -11.54 16.69
N HIS A 284 2.65 -10.22 16.78
CA HIS A 284 2.71 -9.35 15.61
C HIS A 284 3.10 -7.93 15.98
N THR A 285 3.76 -7.20 15.07
CA THR A 285 4.08 -5.79 15.28
C THR A 285 3.56 -4.92 14.12
N ALA A 286 3.25 -3.65 14.42
CA ALA A 286 2.89 -2.64 13.42
C ALA A 286 3.72 -1.38 13.66
N HIS A 287 4.22 -0.76 12.57
CA HIS A 287 5.06 0.44 12.66
C HIS A 287 4.38 1.56 13.46
N PHE A 288 5.16 2.26 14.29
CA PHE A 288 4.63 3.27 15.22
C PHE A 288 3.99 4.46 14.50
N SER A 289 4.29 4.66 13.21
CA SER A 289 3.78 5.78 12.41
C SER A 289 2.26 5.88 12.26
N ILE A 290 1.54 4.80 12.60
CA ILE A 290 0.07 4.78 12.61
C ILE A 290 -0.49 4.60 14.04
N GLY A 291 0.35 4.76 15.07
CA GLY A 291 -0.07 4.79 16.48
C GLY A 291 -0.72 3.50 16.99
N SER A 292 -0.40 2.33 16.43
CA SER A 292 -1.20 1.12 16.63
C SER A 292 -0.59 0.03 17.53
N GLY A 293 0.68 0.11 17.95
CA GLY A 293 1.34 -0.99 18.68
C GLY A 293 0.66 -1.35 20.01
N THR A 294 0.59 -0.42 20.96
CA THR A 294 -0.09 -0.66 22.25
C THR A 294 -1.59 -0.88 22.10
N LYS A 295 -2.22 -0.19 21.15
CA LYS A 295 -3.63 -0.41 20.78
C LYS A 295 -3.89 -1.88 20.44
N LEU A 296 -3.10 -2.46 19.53
CA LEU A 296 -3.25 -3.85 19.11
C LEU A 296 -3.10 -4.81 20.30
N ALA A 297 -2.06 -4.65 21.12
CA ALA A 297 -1.83 -5.53 22.28
C ALA A 297 -2.99 -5.50 23.30
N VAL A 298 -3.64 -4.34 23.49
CA VAL A 298 -4.80 -4.20 24.38
C VAL A 298 -6.05 -4.84 23.78
N GLU A 299 -6.27 -4.67 22.47
CA GLU A 299 -7.36 -5.35 21.75
C GLU A 299 -7.19 -6.86 21.72
N ASP A 300 -5.96 -7.35 21.59
CA ASP A 300 -5.66 -8.78 21.65
C ASP A 300 -6.01 -9.35 23.02
N ALA A 301 -5.69 -8.63 24.10
CA ALA A 301 -6.06 -9.00 25.46
C ALA A 301 -7.60 -9.04 25.65
N LEU A 302 -8.33 -8.09 25.06
CA LEU A 302 -9.79 -8.08 25.08
C LEU A 302 -10.38 -9.30 24.37
N ALA A 303 -9.93 -9.56 23.14
CA ALA A 303 -10.42 -10.68 22.34
C ALA A 303 -10.07 -12.03 22.97
N LEU A 304 -8.84 -12.20 23.45
CA LEU A 304 -8.44 -13.43 24.15
C LEU A 304 -9.28 -13.65 25.41
N GLY A 305 -9.52 -12.60 26.20
CA GLY A 305 -10.36 -12.67 27.39
C GLY A 305 -11.80 -13.09 27.08
N ALA A 306 -12.40 -12.51 26.03
CA ALA A 306 -13.74 -12.88 25.56
C ALA A 306 -13.80 -14.32 25.04
N CYS A 307 -12.84 -14.72 24.19
CA CYS A 307 -12.78 -16.06 23.62
C CYS A 307 -12.62 -17.15 24.70
N VAL A 308 -11.83 -16.91 25.75
CA VAL A 308 -11.67 -17.85 26.88
C VAL A 308 -12.98 -18.03 27.68
N GLU A 309 -13.85 -17.02 27.69
CA GLU A 309 -15.13 -17.07 28.39
C GLU A 309 -16.24 -17.69 27.54
N GLU A 310 -16.28 -17.36 26.25
CA GLU A 310 -17.38 -17.72 25.35
C GLU A 310 -17.24 -19.13 24.75
N GLN A 311 -16.01 -19.62 24.61
CA GLN A 311 -15.74 -20.92 23.98
C GLN A 311 -15.78 -22.08 24.98
N PRO A 312 -16.16 -23.29 24.55
CA PRO A 312 -16.37 -24.43 25.44
C PRO A 312 -15.08 -24.98 26.08
N ASP A 313 -13.93 -24.76 25.44
CA ASP A 313 -12.61 -25.19 25.92
C ASP A 313 -11.49 -24.28 25.42
N LEU A 314 -10.29 -24.43 25.99
CA LEU A 314 -9.12 -23.60 25.66
C LEU A 314 -8.68 -23.75 24.19
N PRO A 315 -8.58 -24.97 23.62
CA PRO A 315 -8.26 -25.11 22.19
C PRO A 315 -9.21 -24.31 21.28
N ALA A 316 -10.52 -24.39 21.53
CA ALA A 316 -11.51 -23.61 20.79
C ALA A 316 -11.35 -22.10 21.03
N ALA A 317 -11.08 -21.67 22.27
CA ALA A 317 -10.80 -20.28 22.60
C ALA A 317 -9.59 -19.70 21.85
N LEU A 318 -8.47 -20.42 21.82
CA LEU A 318 -7.25 -19.96 21.16
C LEU A 318 -7.41 -19.90 19.63
N ALA A 319 -8.14 -20.86 19.05
CA ALA A 319 -8.48 -20.82 17.63
C ALA A 319 -9.44 -19.66 17.28
N ALA A 320 -10.44 -19.40 18.12
CA ALA A 320 -11.37 -18.29 17.94
C ALA A 320 -10.65 -16.93 18.02
N TYR A 321 -9.78 -16.74 19.02
CA TYR A 321 -8.95 -15.54 19.17
C TYR A 321 -8.13 -15.25 17.90
N GLU A 322 -7.45 -16.27 17.37
CA GLU A 322 -6.63 -16.12 16.16
C GLU A 322 -7.50 -15.80 14.93
N SER A 323 -8.64 -16.48 14.77
CA SER A 323 -9.57 -16.25 13.66
C SER A 323 -10.18 -14.85 13.68
N GLU A 324 -10.51 -14.32 14.85
CA GLU A 324 -11.09 -12.98 15.03
C GLU A 324 -10.06 -11.88 14.77
N ARG A 325 -8.86 -12.01 15.36
CA ARG A 325 -7.86 -10.93 15.36
C ARG A 325 -7.01 -10.88 14.11
N ARG A 326 -6.68 -12.03 13.49
CA ARG A 326 -5.77 -12.09 12.34
C ARG A 326 -6.17 -11.17 11.17
N PRO A 327 -7.44 -11.08 10.73
CA PRO A 327 -7.82 -10.18 9.64
C PRO A 327 -7.61 -8.69 9.97
N VAL A 328 -7.92 -8.28 11.21
CA VAL A 328 -7.79 -6.90 11.70
C VAL A 328 -6.32 -6.50 11.81
N VAL A 329 -5.50 -7.41 12.36
CA VAL A 329 -4.05 -7.24 12.48
C VAL A 329 -3.41 -7.15 11.09
N ALA A 330 -3.73 -8.07 10.19
CA ALA A 330 -3.18 -8.07 8.83
C ALA A 330 -3.54 -6.77 8.08
N SER A 331 -4.76 -6.28 8.25
CA SER A 331 -5.18 -4.98 7.70
C SER A 331 -4.35 -3.81 8.26
N THR A 332 -4.13 -3.80 9.58
CA THR A 332 -3.34 -2.76 10.25
C THR A 332 -1.86 -2.83 9.87
N GLN A 333 -1.28 -4.02 9.76
CA GLN A 333 0.10 -4.22 9.31
C GLN A 333 0.31 -3.75 7.87
N ARG A 334 -0.65 -3.99 6.97
CA ARG A 334 -0.58 -3.46 5.58
C ARG A 334 -0.56 -1.93 5.56
N ALA A 335 -1.42 -1.28 6.35
CA ALA A 335 -1.43 0.18 6.46
C ALA A 335 -0.13 0.73 7.09
N ALA A 336 0.40 0.05 8.11
CA ALA A 336 1.66 0.39 8.74
C ALA A 336 2.84 0.23 7.78
N ALA A 337 2.87 -0.84 6.99
CA ALA A 337 3.89 -1.08 5.98
C ALA A 337 3.86 -0.01 4.87
N ALA A 338 2.67 0.40 4.42
CA ALA A 338 2.54 1.50 3.46
C ALA A 338 3.10 2.82 4.03
N SER A 339 2.77 3.15 5.28
CA SER A 339 3.32 4.33 5.95
C SER A 339 4.82 4.24 6.19
N LEU A 340 5.33 3.06 6.57
CA LEU A 340 6.76 2.83 6.82
C LEU A 340 7.55 3.06 5.54
N ARG A 341 7.14 2.44 4.43
CA ARG A 341 7.80 2.61 3.13
C ARG A 341 7.80 4.06 2.67
N TRP A 342 6.72 4.80 2.89
CA TRP A 342 6.68 6.23 2.56
C TRP A 342 7.77 7.01 3.31
N PHE A 343 8.02 6.69 4.59
CA PHE A 343 9.08 7.32 5.36
C PHE A 343 10.48 6.86 4.95
N GLU A 344 10.65 5.61 4.55
CA GLU A 344 11.91 5.13 3.96
C GLU A 344 12.27 5.84 2.65
N GLU A 345 11.26 6.30 1.90
CA GLU A 345 11.41 7.01 0.63
C GLU A 345 11.10 8.52 0.76
N LEU A 346 11.10 9.06 1.98
CA LEU A 346 10.76 10.46 2.26
C LEU A 346 11.55 11.46 1.39
N GLY A 347 12.82 11.17 1.13
CA GLY A 347 13.69 12.01 0.31
C GLY A 347 13.22 12.18 -1.14
N THR A 348 12.36 11.30 -1.65
CA THR A 348 11.78 11.41 -2.99
C THR A 348 10.63 12.43 -3.05
N TYR A 349 10.07 12.83 -1.92
CA TYR A 349 8.89 13.70 -1.87
C TYR A 349 9.18 15.14 -1.42
N VAL A 350 10.37 15.45 -0.91
CA VAL A 350 10.68 16.77 -0.32
C VAL A 350 10.62 17.92 -1.32
N ASP A 351 10.58 17.64 -2.62
CA ASP A 351 10.40 18.66 -3.66
C ASP A 351 8.95 18.81 -4.15
N GLN A 352 8.01 18.06 -3.57
CA GLN A 352 6.59 18.27 -3.84
C GLN A 352 6.13 19.66 -3.38
N PRO A 353 5.13 20.26 -4.04
CA PRO A 353 4.48 21.48 -3.55
C PRO A 353 4.00 21.29 -2.11
N PRO A 354 4.10 22.30 -1.22
CA PRO A 354 3.91 22.10 0.22
C PRO A 354 2.57 21.45 0.61
N ARG A 355 1.45 21.85 0.00
CA ARG A 355 0.14 21.23 0.28
C ARG A 355 0.01 19.82 -0.27
N GLN A 356 0.57 19.56 -1.44
CA GLN A 356 0.64 18.21 -1.99
C GLN A 356 1.49 17.30 -1.10
N PHE A 357 2.64 17.78 -0.62
CA PHE A 357 3.48 17.06 0.34
C PHE A 357 2.71 16.73 1.63
N ALA A 358 2.04 17.72 2.23
CA ALA A 358 1.24 17.53 3.43
C ALA A 358 0.08 16.53 3.19
N PHE A 359 -0.64 16.65 2.08
CA PHE A 359 -1.71 15.71 1.73
C PHE A 359 -1.17 14.29 1.48
N ASN A 360 -0.03 14.15 0.81
CA ASN A 360 0.65 12.87 0.60
C ASN A 360 1.05 12.23 1.93
N LEU A 361 1.65 13.00 2.83
CA LEU A 361 2.00 12.57 4.19
C LEU A 361 0.74 12.08 4.92
N LEU A 362 -0.34 12.86 4.95
CA LEU A 362 -1.56 12.51 5.69
C LEU A 362 -2.23 11.25 5.14
N THR A 363 -2.16 11.01 3.83
CA THR A 363 -2.79 9.87 3.14
C THR A 363 -1.87 8.67 2.91
N ARG A 364 -0.62 8.69 3.41
CA ARG A 364 0.40 7.63 3.21
C ARG A 364 -0.03 6.23 3.65
N SER A 365 -0.83 6.13 4.72
CA SER A 365 -1.34 4.86 5.24
C SER A 365 -2.51 4.31 4.43
N ARG A 366 -3.11 5.13 3.54
CA ARG A 366 -4.33 4.86 2.76
C ARG A 366 -5.59 4.66 3.59
N ARG A 367 -5.52 4.75 4.92
CA ARG A 367 -6.70 4.74 5.81
C ARG A 367 -7.35 6.12 5.86
N VAL A 368 -6.53 7.16 5.73
CA VAL A 368 -6.95 8.53 5.51
C VAL A 368 -6.92 8.76 4.00
N THR A 369 -8.02 9.25 3.46
CA THR A 369 -8.27 9.46 2.03
C THR A 369 -8.78 10.88 1.80
N HIS A 370 -9.02 11.25 0.55
CA HIS A 370 -9.58 12.54 0.17
C HIS A 370 -10.93 12.81 0.84
N ASP A 371 -11.88 11.89 0.74
CA ASP A 371 -13.20 12.05 1.35
C ASP A 371 -13.13 12.08 2.88
N ASN A 372 -12.32 11.20 3.47
CA ASN A 372 -12.10 11.18 4.91
C ASN A 372 -11.48 12.50 5.41
N LEU A 373 -10.49 13.05 4.70
CA LEU A 373 -9.90 14.35 5.04
C LEU A 373 -10.87 15.49 4.84
N ARG A 374 -11.70 15.46 3.79
CA ARG A 374 -12.72 16.49 3.57
C ARG A 374 -13.72 16.53 4.72
N LEU A 375 -14.11 15.38 5.28
CA LEU A 375 -14.99 15.31 6.44
C LEU A 375 -14.35 15.88 7.71
N ARG A 376 -13.03 15.76 7.85
CA ARG A 376 -12.26 16.26 9.01
C ARG A 376 -11.92 17.74 8.90
N ASP A 377 -11.44 18.14 7.72
CA ASP A 377 -10.93 19.47 7.42
C ASP A 377 -11.17 19.82 5.94
N ALA A 378 -12.40 20.29 5.68
CA ALA A 378 -12.82 20.72 4.36
C ALA A 378 -12.01 21.92 3.84
N ALA A 379 -11.51 22.79 4.73
CA ALA A 379 -10.72 23.95 4.35
C ALA A 379 -9.32 23.54 3.86
N PHE A 380 -8.64 22.65 4.58
CA PHE A 380 -7.37 22.08 4.14
C PHE A 380 -7.52 21.35 2.81
N THR A 381 -8.53 20.48 2.69
CA THR A 381 -8.74 19.69 1.47
C THR A 381 -9.11 20.59 0.29
N GLY A 382 -9.96 21.60 0.48
CA GLY A 382 -10.25 22.60 -0.56
C GLY A 382 -9.01 23.33 -1.03
N ALA A 383 -8.12 23.74 -0.11
CA ALA A 383 -6.87 24.39 -0.49
C ALA A 383 -5.90 23.46 -1.26
N VAL A 384 -5.90 22.15 -0.96
CA VAL A 384 -5.13 21.16 -1.74
C VAL A 384 -5.69 21.01 -3.15
N GLU A 385 -7.02 21.03 -3.30
CA GLU A 385 -7.68 20.98 -4.62
C GLU A 385 -7.44 22.22 -5.46
N ASP A 386 -7.45 23.40 -4.83
CA ASP A 386 -7.14 24.67 -5.49
C ASP A 386 -5.69 24.67 -6.00
N ASP A 387 -4.73 24.24 -5.17
CA ASP A 387 -3.31 24.11 -5.55
C ASP A 387 -3.10 23.06 -6.67
N PHE A 388 -3.91 22.00 -6.70
CA PHE A 388 -3.91 21.02 -7.78
C PHE A 388 -4.48 21.59 -9.09
N GLY A 389 -5.22 22.71 -9.03
CA GLY A 389 -5.85 23.34 -10.18
C GLY A 389 -7.23 22.77 -10.51
N CYS A 390 -7.97 22.29 -9.51
CA CYS A 390 -9.35 21.86 -9.70
C CYS A 390 -10.23 23.06 -10.08
N PRO A 391 -10.98 23.03 -11.20
CA PRO A 391 -12.00 24.04 -11.44
C PRO A 391 -13.05 24.04 -10.32
N THR A 392 -13.68 25.18 -10.05
CA THR A 392 -14.66 25.32 -8.97
C THR A 392 -15.74 24.23 -9.03
N GLY A 393 -15.93 23.50 -7.94
CA GLY A 393 -16.92 22.41 -7.84
C GLY A 393 -16.58 21.16 -8.66
N THR A 394 -15.35 21.02 -9.16
CA THR A 394 -14.89 19.84 -9.92
C THR A 394 -14.02 18.94 -9.05
N PRO A 395 -14.45 17.70 -8.76
CA PRO A 395 -13.61 16.74 -8.07
C PRO A 395 -12.28 16.48 -8.82
N PRO A 396 -11.18 16.15 -8.11
CA PRO A 396 -9.85 15.97 -8.72
C PRO A 396 -9.83 15.02 -9.91
N MET A 397 -10.55 13.90 -9.82
CA MET A 397 -10.64 12.91 -10.90
C MET A 397 -11.25 13.45 -12.20
N PHE A 398 -12.05 14.52 -12.14
CA PHE A 398 -12.71 15.15 -13.30
C PHE A 398 -11.96 16.37 -13.83
N THR A 399 -10.74 16.62 -13.35
CA THR A 399 -9.87 17.63 -13.95
C THR A 399 -9.31 17.13 -15.28
N PRO A 400 -9.26 17.97 -16.33
CA PRO A 400 -8.70 17.57 -17.61
C PRO A 400 -7.20 17.31 -17.49
N PHE A 401 -6.68 16.45 -18.37
CA PHE A 401 -5.25 16.17 -18.47
C PHE A 401 -4.80 16.23 -19.92
N ARG A 402 -3.72 16.97 -20.18
CA ARG A 402 -3.17 17.12 -21.52
C ARG A 402 -1.89 16.31 -21.67
N LEU A 403 -1.84 15.50 -22.72
CA LEU A 403 -0.69 14.73 -23.13
C LEU A 403 -0.46 15.01 -24.62
N ARG A 404 0.65 15.68 -24.96
CA ARG A 404 0.89 16.22 -26.31
C ARG A 404 -0.30 17.04 -26.85
N GLY A 405 -0.85 16.65 -28.01
CA GLY A 405 -2.04 17.22 -28.63
C GLY A 405 -3.36 16.72 -28.04
N LEU A 406 -3.35 15.60 -27.30
CA LEU A 406 -4.54 14.99 -26.73
C LEU A 406 -4.90 15.64 -25.38
N THR A 407 -6.16 16.05 -25.22
CA THR A 407 -6.70 16.49 -23.94
C THR A 407 -7.78 15.51 -23.49
N LEU A 408 -7.51 14.78 -22.43
CA LEU A 408 -8.49 13.92 -21.76
C LEU A 408 -9.40 14.79 -20.90
N ARG A 409 -10.71 14.57 -20.99
CA ARG A 409 -11.71 15.33 -20.22
C ARG A 409 -11.63 15.09 -18.71
N ASN A 410 -11.02 13.98 -18.28
CA ASN A 410 -10.84 13.60 -16.88
C ASN A 410 -9.64 12.66 -16.72
N ARG A 411 -9.33 12.28 -15.48
CA ARG A 411 -8.17 11.46 -15.09
C ARG A 411 -8.42 9.95 -15.07
N VAL A 412 -9.60 9.51 -15.51
CA VAL A 412 -10.04 8.11 -15.42
C VAL A 412 -9.77 7.39 -16.73
N VAL A 413 -9.04 6.26 -16.63
CA VAL A 413 -8.71 5.38 -17.74
C VAL A 413 -9.41 4.04 -17.54
N VAL A 414 -10.02 3.51 -18.60
CA VAL A 414 -10.43 2.09 -18.63
C VAL A 414 -9.20 1.29 -19.05
N SER A 415 -8.73 0.42 -18.16
CA SER A 415 -7.50 -0.34 -18.36
C SER A 415 -7.64 -1.37 -19.51
N PRO A 416 -6.54 -1.70 -20.22
CA PRO A 416 -6.54 -2.81 -21.17
C PRO A 416 -6.95 -4.13 -20.52
N MET A 417 -7.98 -4.79 -21.06
CA MET A 417 -8.52 -6.06 -20.56
C MET A 417 -8.82 -6.99 -21.73
N ASP A 418 -8.06 -8.08 -21.86
CA ASP A 418 -8.30 -9.09 -22.89
C ASP A 418 -9.69 -9.72 -22.72
N MET A 419 -10.50 -9.64 -23.78
CA MET A 419 -11.86 -10.17 -23.79
C MET A 419 -11.94 -11.54 -24.47
N TYR A 420 -10.87 -11.95 -25.16
CA TYR A 420 -10.75 -13.25 -25.82
C TYR A 420 -11.95 -13.59 -26.72
N SER A 421 -12.50 -12.58 -27.40
CA SER A 421 -13.77 -12.65 -28.14
C SER A 421 -13.62 -12.33 -29.64
N ALA A 422 -12.39 -12.26 -30.16
CA ALA A 422 -12.12 -12.08 -31.58
C ALA A 422 -12.18 -13.39 -32.34
N ALA A 423 -12.45 -13.32 -33.64
CA ALA A 423 -12.32 -14.43 -34.58
C ALA A 423 -11.16 -14.14 -35.52
N ASP A 424 -10.12 -14.98 -35.50
CA ASP A 424 -8.90 -14.80 -36.31
C ASP A 424 -8.25 -13.41 -36.19
N GLY A 425 -8.33 -12.83 -34.99
CA GLY A 425 -7.83 -11.49 -34.68
C GLY A 425 -8.77 -10.35 -35.09
N VAL A 426 -9.88 -10.62 -35.77
CA VAL A 426 -10.86 -9.59 -36.15
C VAL A 426 -11.78 -9.27 -34.97
N PRO A 427 -11.79 -8.02 -34.46
CA PRO A 427 -12.74 -7.63 -33.41
C PRO A 427 -14.18 -7.59 -33.96
N GLY A 428 -15.09 -8.29 -33.29
CA GLY A 428 -16.52 -8.29 -33.62
C GLY A 428 -17.38 -7.33 -32.79
N ASP A 429 -18.71 -7.50 -32.88
CA ASP A 429 -19.70 -6.66 -32.19
C ASP A 429 -19.59 -6.69 -30.66
N PHE A 430 -19.03 -7.77 -30.10
CA PHE A 430 -18.71 -7.81 -28.67
C PHE A 430 -17.79 -6.64 -28.28
N HIS A 431 -16.72 -6.39 -29.04
CA HIS A 431 -15.76 -5.32 -28.75
C HIS A 431 -16.40 -3.94 -28.97
N LEU A 432 -17.22 -3.80 -30.02
CA LEU A 432 -17.97 -2.56 -30.27
C LEU A 432 -18.86 -2.21 -29.06
N VAL A 433 -19.68 -3.16 -28.60
CA VAL A 433 -20.58 -2.93 -27.44
C VAL A 433 -19.77 -2.75 -26.16
N HIS A 434 -18.72 -3.57 -25.95
CA HIS A 434 -17.88 -3.51 -24.77
C HIS A 434 -17.21 -2.14 -24.64
N LEU A 435 -16.44 -1.71 -25.63
CA LEU A 435 -15.69 -0.45 -25.61
C LEU A 435 -16.62 0.75 -25.71
N GLY A 436 -17.66 0.66 -26.56
CA GLY A 436 -18.68 1.71 -26.72
C GLY A 436 -19.43 2.01 -25.42
N ALA A 437 -19.82 0.99 -24.65
CA ALA A 437 -20.49 1.18 -23.37
C ALA A 437 -19.60 1.93 -22.36
N ARG A 438 -18.29 1.63 -22.31
CA ARG A 438 -17.33 2.31 -21.41
C ARG A 438 -17.03 3.73 -21.87
N ALA A 439 -16.99 3.96 -23.17
CA ALA A 439 -16.86 5.31 -23.73
C ALA A 439 -18.06 6.20 -23.35
N LEU A 440 -19.28 5.66 -23.47
CA LEU A 440 -20.50 6.32 -22.99
C LEU A 440 -20.56 6.42 -21.45
N GLY A 441 -19.79 5.60 -20.75
CA GLY A 441 -19.69 5.56 -19.29
C GLY A 441 -18.88 6.68 -18.64
N GLY A 442 -18.30 7.60 -19.42
CA GLY A 442 -17.74 8.85 -18.92
C GLY A 442 -16.23 8.87 -18.70
N ALA A 443 -15.50 7.77 -18.93
CA ALA A 443 -14.03 7.76 -18.81
C ALA A 443 -13.35 8.78 -19.74
N GLY A 444 -12.17 9.28 -19.37
CA GLY A 444 -11.39 10.20 -20.21
C GLY A 444 -10.69 9.47 -21.35
N LEU A 445 -10.23 8.24 -21.08
CA LEU A 445 -9.57 7.35 -22.03
C LEU A 445 -10.12 5.93 -21.87
N VAL A 446 -10.46 5.28 -22.98
CA VAL A 446 -10.78 3.86 -23.04
C VAL A 446 -9.68 3.14 -23.79
N MET A 447 -8.95 2.24 -23.12
CA MET A 447 -7.98 1.40 -23.79
C MET A 447 -8.63 0.14 -24.35
N THR A 448 -8.20 -0.30 -25.53
CA THR A 448 -8.50 -1.64 -26.02
C THR A 448 -7.84 -2.71 -25.13
N GLU A 449 -8.21 -3.96 -25.35
CA GLU A 449 -7.35 -5.10 -24.98
C GLU A 449 -5.97 -5.07 -25.66
N MET A 450 -5.11 -6.03 -25.35
CA MET A 450 -3.85 -6.18 -26.09
C MET A 450 -4.17 -6.58 -27.54
N VAL A 451 -3.85 -5.68 -28.47
CA VAL A 451 -4.01 -5.90 -29.90
C VAL A 451 -2.70 -6.46 -30.46
N CYS A 452 -2.77 -7.70 -30.95
CA CYS A 452 -1.60 -8.46 -31.33
C CYS A 452 -1.05 -8.01 -32.69
N VAL A 453 0.27 -7.85 -32.77
CA VAL A 453 0.95 -7.35 -33.99
C VAL A 453 1.18 -8.40 -35.06
N SER A 454 0.91 -9.67 -34.76
CA SER A 454 1.02 -10.81 -35.67
C SER A 454 0.10 -11.97 -35.24
N PRO A 455 -0.19 -12.93 -36.14
CA PRO A 455 -0.95 -14.13 -35.79
C PRO A 455 -0.31 -14.92 -34.64
N GLU A 456 1.01 -15.06 -34.65
CA GLU A 456 1.79 -15.80 -33.65
C GLU A 456 1.95 -15.00 -32.34
N GLY A 457 1.80 -13.68 -32.40
CA GLY A 457 1.82 -12.78 -31.26
C GLY A 457 0.56 -12.83 -30.40
N ARG A 458 -0.44 -13.62 -30.77
CA ARG A 458 -1.66 -13.82 -29.97
C ARG A 458 -1.39 -14.64 -28.71
N ILE A 459 -2.12 -14.34 -27.64
CA ILE A 459 -2.12 -15.16 -26.42
C ILE A 459 -2.97 -16.41 -26.68
N THR A 460 -4.20 -16.19 -27.12
CA THR A 460 -5.21 -17.22 -27.38
C THR A 460 -5.82 -17.03 -28.77
N PRO A 461 -6.56 -18.02 -29.31
CA PRO A 461 -7.30 -17.86 -30.56
C PRO A 461 -8.30 -16.70 -30.56
N GLY A 462 -8.79 -16.30 -29.37
CA GLY A 462 -9.75 -15.22 -29.17
C GLY A 462 -9.14 -13.82 -29.06
N CYS A 463 -7.81 -13.67 -29.11
CA CYS A 463 -7.16 -12.35 -29.06
C CYS A 463 -7.39 -11.55 -30.33
N THR A 464 -7.59 -10.24 -30.19
CA THR A 464 -7.61 -9.30 -31.32
C THR A 464 -6.23 -9.09 -31.94
N GLY A 465 -6.21 -8.65 -33.19
CA GLY A 465 -4.99 -8.37 -33.97
C GLY A 465 -5.08 -7.09 -34.78
N LEU A 466 -3.93 -6.63 -35.27
CA LEU A 466 -3.81 -5.50 -36.19
C LEU A 466 -2.68 -5.69 -37.22
N TYR A 467 -2.71 -6.85 -37.88
CA TYR A 467 -1.76 -7.24 -38.92
C TYR A 467 -2.40 -7.41 -40.31
N THR A 468 -3.73 -7.36 -40.41
CA THR A 468 -4.45 -7.40 -41.70
C THR A 468 -5.26 -6.12 -41.97
N PRO A 469 -5.61 -5.83 -43.23
CA PRO A 469 -6.53 -4.74 -43.58
C PRO A 469 -7.94 -4.92 -43.01
N GLU A 470 -8.43 -6.16 -42.93
CA GLU A 470 -9.75 -6.47 -42.37
C GLU A 470 -9.84 -6.11 -40.88
N GLN A 471 -8.80 -6.43 -40.12
CA GLN A 471 -8.70 -6.06 -38.70
C GLN A 471 -8.68 -4.54 -38.53
N ALA A 472 -7.93 -3.82 -39.37
CA ALA A 472 -7.90 -2.36 -39.35
C ALA A 472 -9.28 -1.74 -39.65
N ALA A 473 -10.01 -2.29 -40.63
CA ALA A 473 -11.37 -1.83 -40.95
C ALA A 473 -12.34 -2.07 -39.77
N ALA A 474 -12.23 -3.22 -39.09
CA ALA A 474 -13.05 -3.53 -37.93
C ALA A 474 -12.72 -2.63 -36.73
N TRP A 475 -11.44 -2.32 -36.48
CA TRP A 475 -11.04 -1.36 -35.46
C TRP A 475 -11.50 0.06 -35.78
N ARG A 476 -11.40 0.50 -37.04
CA ARG A 476 -11.90 1.80 -37.48
C ARG A 476 -13.39 1.96 -37.18
N ARG A 477 -14.21 0.92 -37.41
CA ARG A 477 -15.64 0.96 -37.04
C ARG A 477 -15.85 1.25 -35.54
N ILE A 478 -14.98 0.72 -34.67
CA ILE A 478 -15.09 0.90 -33.22
C ILE A 478 -14.62 2.29 -32.80
N THR A 479 -13.49 2.76 -33.33
CA THR A 479 -12.98 4.11 -33.03
C THR A 479 -13.95 5.19 -33.53
N ASP A 480 -14.46 5.05 -34.76
CA ASP A 480 -15.49 5.94 -35.32
C ASP A 480 -16.73 5.98 -34.41
N PHE A 481 -17.23 4.82 -33.95
CA PHE A 481 -18.35 4.78 -33.02
C PHE A 481 -18.06 5.53 -31.71
N VAL A 482 -16.87 5.34 -31.11
CA VAL A 482 -16.51 6.02 -29.87
C VAL A 482 -16.45 7.53 -30.06
N HIS A 483 -15.81 8.00 -31.14
CA HIS A 483 -15.68 9.43 -31.45
C HIS A 483 -17.03 10.08 -31.77
N GLU A 484 -17.91 9.39 -32.51
CA GLU A 484 -19.23 9.90 -32.87
C GLU A 484 -20.21 9.89 -31.69
N GLN A 485 -20.26 8.80 -30.92
CA GLN A 485 -21.28 8.58 -29.89
C GLN A 485 -20.88 9.08 -28.51
N SER A 486 -19.59 9.25 -28.23
CA SER A 486 -19.10 9.81 -26.97
C SER A 486 -18.01 10.88 -27.16
N PRO A 487 -18.33 12.04 -27.78
CA PRO A 487 -17.38 13.12 -27.99
C PRO A 487 -16.64 13.52 -26.71
N GLY A 488 -15.32 13.67 -26.82
CA GLY A 488 -14.43 13.98 -25.69
C GLY A 488 -13.96 12.75 -24.89
N THR A 489 -14.34 11.54 -25.28
CA THR A 489 -13.69 10.29 -24.85
C THR A 489 -12.60 9.93 -25.86
N ALA A 490 -11.37 9.72 -25.38
CA ALA A 490 -10.32 9.17 -26.22
C ALA A 490 -10.37 7.63 -26.25
N ILE A 491 -9.93 7.04 -27.36
CA ILE A 491 -9.71 5.59 -27.46
C ILE A 491 -8.24 5.31 -27.79
N GLY A 492 -7.60 4.48 -26.95
CA GLY A 492 -6.20 4.09 -27.11
C GLY A 492 -6.06 2.63 -27.51
N VAL A 493 -5.02 2.31 -28.27
CA VAL A 493 -4.64 0.94 -28.61
C VAL A 493 -3.47 0.48 -27.75
N GLN A 494 -3.54 -0.72 -27.19
CA GLN A 494 -2.37 -1.36 -26.59
C GLN A 494 -1.80 -2.38 -27.59
N LEU A 495 -0.60 -2.13 -28.13
CA LEU A 495 0.06 -3.06 -29.05
C LEU A 495 0.99 -4.01 -28.30
N GLY A 496 0.86 -5.31 -28.58
CA GLY A 496 1.67 -6.33 -27.91
C GLY A 496 1.91 -7.59 -28.72
N HIS A 497 2.76 -8.45 -28.15
CA HIS A 497 3.10 -9.76 -28.68
C HIS A 497 3.30 -10.71 -27.50
N SER A 498 2.53 -11.80 -27.44
CA SER A 498 2.47 -12.73 -26.30
C SER A 498 3.80 -13.41 -25.98
N GLY A 499 4.66 -13.60 -26.99
CA GLY A 499 5.98 -14.23 -26.82
C GLY A 499 5.83 -15.66 -26.30
N ARG A 500 6.55 -16.01 -25.23
CA ARG A 500 6.49 -17.35 -24.61
C ARG A 500 5.16 -17.70 -23.94
N LYS A 501 4.26 -16.73 -23.76
CA LYS A 501 2.92 -16.93 -23.15
C LYS A 501 1.83 -17.12 -24.22
N GLY A 502 2.21 -17.16 -25.49
CA GLY A 502 1.29 -17.38 -26.61
C GLY A 502 0.81 -18.82 -26.76
N SER A 503 -0.15 -19.01 -27.67
CA SER A 503 -0.70 -20.33 -28.03
C SER A 503 -1.31 -21.07 -26.84
N THR A 504 -2.15 -20.37 -26.07
CA THR A 504 -2.87 -20.91 -24.90
C THR A 504 -4.39 -20.89 -25.10
N ARG A 505 -5.09 -21.65 -24.26
CA ARG A 505 -6.56 -21.72 -24.24
C ARG A 505 -7.16 -20.38 -23.80
N LEU A 506 -8.45 -20.21 -24.08
CA LEU A 506 -9.23 -19.12 -23.49
C LEU A 506 -9.19 -19.24 -21.96
N MET A 507 -9.17 -18.11 -21.26
CA MET A 507 -8.91 -18.10 -19.81
C MET A 507 -9.90 -18.97 -19.00
N TRP A 508 -11.16 -19.10 -19.45
CA TRP A 508 -12.20 -19.91 -18.81
C TRP A 508 -12.15 -21.40 -19.19
N GLU A 509 -11.31 -21.79 -20.15
CA GLU A 509 -11.05 -23.18 -20.56
C GLU A 509 -9.74 -23.73 -19.96
N GLY A 510 -8.95 -22.86 -19.34
CA GLY A 510 -7.69 -23.19 -18.69
C GLY A 510 -6.66 -22.09 -18.88
N ILE A 511 -6.59 -21.17 -17.91
CA ILE A 511 -5.61 -20.08 -17.92
C ILE A 511 -4.17 -20.61 -18.01
N ASP A 512 -3.38 -19.99 -18.90
CA ASP A 512 -1.99 -20.33 -19.20
C ASP A 512 -1.75 -21.79 -19.66
N GLN A 513 -2.80 -22.54 -19.99
CA GLN A 513 -2.67 -23.91 -20.51
C GLN A 513 -2.50 -23.88 -22.02
N PRO A 514 -1.63 -24.72 -22.60
CA PRO A 514 -1.51 -24.83 -24.04
C PRO A 514 -2.82 -25.33 -24.66
N LEU A 515 -3.04 -25.02 -25.94
CA LEU A 515 -4.14 -25.60 -26.71
C LEU A 515 -4.02 -27.13 -26.75
N ASP A 516 -5.16 -27.83 -26.80
CA ASP A 516 -5.17 -29.29 -27.00
C ASP A 516 -4.59 -29.67 -28.38
N ASP A 517 -4.99 -28.93 -29.42
CA ASP A 517 -4.53 -29.09 -30.80
C ASP A 517 -4.34 -27.71 -31.46
N GLY A 518 -3.59 -27.66 -32.58
CA GLY A 518 -3.45 -26.44 -33.37
C GLY A 518 -2.55 -25.36 -32.76
N ASN A 519 -1.64 -25.74 -31.85
CA ASN A 519 -0.63 -24.82 -31.33
C ASN A 519 0.24 -24.23 -32.45
N TRP A 520 0.49 -22.92 -32.37
CA TRP A 520 1.47 -22.25 -33.24
C TRP A 520 2.82 -22.08 -32.53
N PRO A 521 3.93 -21.94 -33.29
CA PRO A 521 5.24 -21.70 -32.70
C PRO A 521 5.29 -20.39 -31.93
N VAL A 522 5.88 -20.43 -30.74
CA VAL A 522 6.12 -19.24 -29.90
C VAL A 522 7.61 -18.86 -29.91
N ALA A 523 7.91 -17.59 -29.71
CA ALA A 523 9.28 -17.06 -29.71
C ALA A 523 9.52 -16.11 -28.52
N ALA A 524 10.77 -16.02 -28.07
CA ALA A 524 11.15 -15.22 -26.91
C ALA A 524 12.64 -14.83 -26.92
N ALA A 525 13.06 -14.07 -25.90
CA ALA A 525 14.46 -13.72 -25.68
C ALA A 525 15.36 -14.96 -25.47
N SER A 526 14.86 -15.99 -24.79
CA SER A 526 15.56 -17.24 -24.48
C SER A 526 14.60 -18.43 -24.52
N PRO A 527 15.10 -19.67 -24.70
CA PRO A 527 14.28 -20.87 -24.83
C PRO A 527 13.75 -21.38 -23.49
N LEU A 528 13.02 -20.53 -22.77
CA LEU A 528 12.46 -20.81 -21.45
C LEU A 528 10.93 -20.79 -21.52
N PRO A 529 10.22 -21.91 -21.29
CA PRO A 529 8.76 -21.93 -21.27
C PRO A 529 8.21 -21.11 -20.10
N TYR A 530 6.96 -20.67 -20.17
CA TYR A 530 6.30 -20.00 -19.05
C TYR A 530 6.13 -20.93 -17.84
N ARG A 531 5.64 -22.16 -18.06
CA ARG A 531 5.65 -23.26 -17.09
C ARG A 531 6.42 -24.45 -17.63
N ALA A 532 7.47 -24.86 -16.92
CA ALA A 532 8.29 -26.00 -17.29
C ALA A 532 7.46 -27.29 -17.36
N GLY A 533 7.63 -28.05 -18.44
CA GLY A 533 6.90 -29.31 -18.67
C GLY A 533 5.41 -29.16 -19.04
N VAL A 534 4.88 -27.93 -19.10
CA VAL A 534 3.47 -27.66 -19.43
C VAL A 534 3.36 -26.84 -20.72
N ASN A 535 4.05 -25.70 -20.81
CA ASN A 535 4.00 -24.85 -22.00
C ASN A 535 5.10 -25.21 -23.01
N GLN A 536 4.90 -24.82 -24.27
CA GLN A 536 5.87 -24.96 -25.34
C GLN A 536 7.19 -24.22 -25.01
N ILE A 537 8.33 -24.81 -25.36
CA ILE A 537 9.62 -24.12 -25.29
C ILE A 537 9.68 -23.13 -26.47
N PRO A 538 9.85 -21.82 -26.22
CA PRO A 538 9.90 -20.84 -27.29
C PRO A 538 11.20 -20.95 -28.09
N ARG A 539 11.12 -20.64 -29.38
CA ARG A 539 12.32 -20.40 -30.18
C ARG A 539 13.00 -19.11 -29.70
N GLU A 540 14.30 -19.20 -29.42
CA GLU A 540 15.12 -18.01 -29.17
C GLU A 540 15.19 -17.15 -30.44
N LEU A 541 14.90 -15.86 -30.33
CA LEU A 541 14.95 -14.95 -31.47
C LEU A 541 16.39 -14.66 -31.89
N ASP A 542 16.69 -14.88 -33.17
CA ASP A 542 17.88 -14.39 -33.83
C ASP A 542 17.68 -12.95 -34.34
N ARG A 543 18.70 -12.37 -34.97
CA ARG A 543 18.66 -10.99 -35.46
C ARG A 543 17.55 -10.74 -36.50
N ASP A 544 17.28 -11.73 -37.34
CA ASP A 544 16.22 -11.64 -38.35
C ASP A 544 14.84 -11.72 -37.70
N GLY A 545 14.68 -12.57 -36.69
CA GLY A 545 13.48 -12.65 -35.86
C GLY A 545 13.19 -11.36 -35.10
N LEU A 546 14.20 -10.75 -34.49
CA LEU A 546 14.08 -9.44 -33.82
C LEU A 546 13.64 -8.36 -34.81
N THR A 547 14.27 -8.31 -35.99
CA THR A 547 13.92 -7.38 -37.07
C THR A 547 12.48 -7.60 -37.53
N GLY A 548 12.08 -8.85 -37.77
CA GLY A 548 10.72 -9.19 -38.20
C GLY A 548 9.65 -8.75 -37.21
N ILE A 549 9.88 -8.96 -35.91
CA ILE A 549 8.95 -8.52 -34.86
C ILE A 549 8.88 -6.99 -34.79
N ARG A 550 10.04 -6.29 -34.83
CA ARG A 550 10.05 -4.83 -34.88
C ARG A 550 9.20 -4.29 -36.04
N GLU A 551 9.36 -4.86 -37.24
CA GLU A 551 8.56 -4.45 -38.40
C GLU A 551 7.07 -4.79 -38.25
N GLN A 552 6.71 -5.87 -37.55
CA GLN A 552 5.31 -6.17 -37.22
C GLN A 552 4.70 -5.08 -36.33
N PHE A 553 5.42 -4.65 -35.28
CA PHE A 553 5.01 -3.52 -34.43
C PHE A 553 4.85 -2.22 -35.24
N VAL A 554 5.82 -1.88 -36.10
CA VAL A 554 5.75 -0.71 -36.99
C VAL A 554 4.53 -0.77 -37.90
N SER A 555 4.27 -1.94 -38.49
CA SER A 555 3.14 -2.16 -39.39
C SER A 555 1.79 -2.01 -38.66
N ALA A 556 1.68 -2.55 -37.45
CA ALA A 556 0.49 -2.42 -36.62
C ALA A 556 0.29 -0.96 -36.16
N ALA A 557 1.36 -0.25 -35.78
CA ALA A 557 1.28 1.15 -35.37
C ALA A 557 0.78 2.08 -36.50
N ARG A 558 1.25 1.87 -37.74
CA ARG A 558 0.71 2.60 -38.91
C ARG A 558 -0.78 2.35 -39.08
N ARG A 559 -1.21 1.08 -39.05
CA ARG A 559 -2.64 0.72 -39.13
C ARG A 559 -3.44 1.31 -37.98
N ALA A 560 -2.88 1.39 -36.77
CA ALA A 560 -3.56 2.01 -35.64
C ALA A 560 -3.77 3.51 -35.86
N ALA A 561 -2.75 4.21 -36.37
CA ALA A 561 -2.84 5.63 -36.67
C ALA A 561 -3.92 5.90 -37.72
N ASP A 562 -3.93 5.07 -38.77
CA ASP A 562 -4.92 5.09 -39.86
C ASP A 562 -6.32 4.67 -39.38
N SER A 563 -6.43 3.87 -38.33
CA SER A 563 -7.71 3.44 -37.74
C SER A 563 -8.26 4.46 -36.75
N GLY A 564 -7.62 5.62 -36.57
CA GLY A 564 -8.16 6.71 -35.75
C GLY A 564 -7.93 6.57 -34.25
N PHE A 565 -7.01 5.73 -33.79
CA PHE A 565 -6.66 5.70 -32.35
C PHE A 565 -5.99 7.00 -31.91
N ASP A 566 -6.34 7.49 -30.72
CA ASP A 566 -5.86 8.75 -30.16
C ASP A 566 -4.54 8.61 -29.41
N LEU A 567 -4.26 7.40 -28.91
CA LEU A 567 -3.10 7.05 -28.09
C LEU A 567 -2.64 5.63 -28.44
N LEU A 568 -1.33 5.43 -28.44
CA LEU A 568 -0.72 4.09 -28.56
C LEU A 568 0.02 3.76 -27.26
N GLU A 569 -0.27 2.61 -26.68
CA GLU A 569 0.48 2.05 -25.57
C GLU A 569 1.30 0.84 -26.05
N LEU A 570 2.62 0.89 -25.85
CA LEU A 570 3.49 -0.25 -26.11
C LEU A 570 3.49 -1.20 -24.90
N HIS A 571 3.15 -2.47 -25.13
CA HIS A 571 3.05 -3.45 -24.05
C HIS A 571 4.40 -4.09 -23.71
N CYS A 572 5.07 -3.54 -22.69
CA CYS A 572 6.34 -4.03 -22.12
C CYS A 572 6.16 -4.65 -20.71
N ALA A 573 5.03 -5.30 -20.47
CA ALA A 573 4.64 -5.82 -19.15
C ALA A 573 4.12 -7.26 -19.22
N HIS A 574 3.80 -7.83 -18.06
CA HIS A 574 3.05 -9.08 -17.89
C HIS A 574 3.68 -10.33 -18.50
N GLY A 575 5.01 -10.33 -18.64
CA GLY A 575 5.76 -11.49 -19.14
C GLY A 575 5.59 -11.79 -20.62
N TYR A 576 4.89 -10.93 -21.36
CA TYR A 576 4.82 -10.98 -22.81
C TYR A 576 6.17 -10.63 -23.43
N LEU A 577 6.26 -10.60 -24.76
CA LEU A 577 7.56 -10.61 -25.44
C LEU A 577 8.52 -9.52 -24.95
N LEU A 578 8.13 -8.24 -24.99
CA LEU A 578 9.01 -7.14 -24.60
C LEU A 578 9.32 -7.15 -23.10
N SER A 579 8.33 -7.49 -22.25
CA SER A 579 8.54 -7.72 -20.82
C SER A 579 9.54 -8.85 -20.56
N GLY A 580 9.51 -9.89 -21.39
CA GLY A 580 10.39 -11.04 -21.32
C GLY A 580 11.85 -10.72 -21.68
N PHE A 581 12.09 -9.66 -22.46
CA PHE A 581 13.43 -9.11 -22.65
C PHE A 581 13.88 -8.30 -21.42
N LEU A 582 12.95 -7.57 -20.80
CA LEU A 582 13.26 -6.75 -19.63
C LEU A 582 13.57 -7.56 -18.37
N SER A 583 13.01 -8.76 -18.18
CA SER A 583 13.28 -9.54 -16.96
C SER A 583 14.55 -10.39 -17.06
N PRO A 584 15.44 -10.36 -16.05
CA PRO A 584 16.59 -11.26 -15.98
C PRO A 584 16.20 -12.73 -15.74
N LEU A 585 14.97 -13.03 -15.32
CA LEU A 585 14.51 -14.42 -15.16
C LEU A 585 14.17 -15.07 -16.49
N THR A 586 13.84 -14.27 -17.50
CA THR A 586 13.35 -14.75 -18.80
C THR A 586 14.29 -14.45 -19.96
N ASN A 587 15.21 -13.51 -19.78
CA ASN A 587 16.25 -13.16 -20.74
C ASN A 587 17.63 -13.62 -20.26
N GLN A 588 18.06 -14.78 -20.77
CA GLN A 588 19.37 -15.39 -20.51
C GLN A 588 20.35 -15.20 -21.68
N ARG A 589 20.09 -14.23 -22.56
CA ARG A 589 20.96 -13.97 -23.71
C ARG A 589 22.31 -13.43 -23.26
N THR A 590 23.34 -13.77 -24.03
CA THR A 590 24.72 -13.31 -23.82
C THR A 590 25.20 -12.35 -24.92
N ASP A 591 24.32 -12.02 -25.87
CA ASP A 591 24.56 -11.02 -26.90
C ASP A 591 24.15 -9.61 -26.43
N ALA A 592 24.07 -8.65 -27.37
CA ALA A 592 23.74 -7.26 -27.07
C ALA A 592 22.33 -7.05 -26.48
N TYR A 593 21.47 -8.07 -26.50
CA TYR A 593 20.08 -7.98 -26.06
C TYR A 593 19.82 -8.66 -24.70
N GLY A 594 20.85 -8.99 -23.92
CA GLY A 594 20.70 -9.61 -22.60
C GLY A 594 21.81 -9.27 -21.60
N GLY A 595 21.77 -9.94 -20.44
CA GLY A 595 22.69 -9.69 -19.33
C GLY A 595 22.38 -8.41 -18.55
N SER A 596 23.14 -7.35 -18.82
CA SER A 596 22.99 -6.06 -18.13
C SER A 596 21.60 -5.44 -18.35
N LEU A 597 21.18 -4.50 -17.49
CA LEU A 597 19.93 -3.75 -17.68
C LEU A 597 19.91 -3.05 -19.05
N ALA A 598 21.02 -2.47 -19.49
CA ALA A 598 21.14 -1.84 -20.81
C ALA A 598 20.94 -2.84 -21.96
N GLY A 599 21.50 -4.05 -21.85
CA GLY A 599 21.30 -5.12 -22.84
C GLY A 599 19.84 -5.59 -22.88
N ARG A 600 19.22 -5.78 -21.71
CA ARG A 600 17.80 -6.15 -21.59
C ARG A 600 16.84 -5.09 -22.14
N LEU A 601 17.21 -3.81 -22.04
CA LEU A 601 16.46 -2.68 -22.60
C LEU A 601 16.62 -2.52 -24.12
N ALA A 602 17.69 -3.04 -24.71
CA ALA A 602 18.07 -2.72 -26.10
C ALA A 602 16.96 -3.03 -27.11
N PHE A 603 16.37 -4.23 -27.06
CA PHE A 603 15.31 -4.60 -28.01
C PHE A 603 13.97 -3.89 -27.73
N PRO A 604 13.46 -3.82 -26.49
CA PRO A 604 12.28 -3.01 -26.19
C PRO A 604 12.40 -1.54 -26.61
N LEU A 605 13.57 -0.91 -26.44
CA LEU A 605 13.80 0.47 -26.89
C LEU A 605 13.91 0.56 -28.42
N GLU A 606 14.53 -0.40 -29.09
CA GLU A 606 14.56 -0.45 -30.57
C GLU A 606 13.14 -0.52 -31.16
N VAL A 607 12.27 -1.35 -30.57
CA VAL A 607 10.86 -1.43 -30.96
C VAL A 607 10.13 -0.12 -30.67
N PHE A 608 10.36 0.48 -29.50
CA PHE A 608 9.77 1.75 -29.12
C PHE A 608 10.15 2.85 -30.11
N ASP A 609 11.43 3.02 -30.42
CA ASP A 609 11.93 4.04 -31.34
C ASP A 609 11.36 3.86 -32.76
N ALA A 610 11.30 2.61 -33.23
CA ALA A 610 10.74 2.30 -34.55
C ALA A 610 9.25 2.61 -34.63
N VAL A 611 8.47 2.29 -33.58
CA VAL A 611 7.05 2.63 -33.50
C VAL A 611 6.86 4.15 -33.38
N ARG A 612 7.64 4.81 -32.53
CA ARG A 612 7.60 6.27 -32.34
C ARG A 612 7.86 7.02 -33.64
N GLY A 613 8.75 6.51 -34.50
CA GLY A 613 9.07 7.07 -35.81
C GLY A 613 7.96 6.96 -36.88
N VAL A 614 6.91 6.17 -36.64
CA VAL A 614 5.75 6.06 -37.55
C VAL A 614 4.43 6.50 -36.92
N TRP A 615 4.36 6.60 -35.60
CA TRP A 615 3.22 7.13 -34.88
C TRP A 615 3.17 8.67 -35.00
N PRO A 616 2.00 9.31 -35.22
CA PRO A 616 1.92 10.77 -35.38
C PRO A 616 2.46 11.53 -34.16
N ASP A 617 3.31 12.54 -34.38
CA ASP A 617 4.05 13.25 -33.33
C ASP A 617 3.14 13.97 -32.33
N GLU A 618 1.96 14.41 -32.75
CA GLU A 618 0.97 15.07 -31.92
C GLU A 618 0.19 14.11 -31.00
N ARG A 619 0.20 12.80 -31.31
CA ARG A 619 -0.51 11.78 -30.55
C ARG A 619 0.40 11.15 -29.50
N PRO A 620 -0.09 10.97 -28.26
CA PRO A 620 0.70 10.33 -27.21
C PRO A 620 1.10 8.91 -27.54
N MET A 621 2.29 8.52 -27.07
CA MET A 621 2.74 7.15 -26.98
C MET A 621 3.17 6.83 -25.55
N THR A 622 2.52 5.85 -24.92
CA THR A 622 2.80 5.41 -23.56
C THR A 622 3.45 4.02 -23.56
N VAL A 623 4.03 3.64 -22.42
CA VAL A 623 4.60 2.29 -22.24
C VAL A 623 4.05 1.67 -20.98
N ARG A 624 3.54 0.45 -21.08
CA ARG A 624 3.16 -0.34 -19.90
C ARG A 624 4.31 -1.23 -19.46
N ILE A 625 4.72 -1.13 -18.20
CA ILE A 625 5.81 -1.95 -17.64
C ILE A 625 5.34 -2.77 -16.43
N SER A 626 6.09 -3.84 -16.13
CA SER A 626 5.98 -4.54 -14.85
C SER A 626 7.09 -4.07 -13.92
N ALA A 627 6.72 -3.38 -12.84
CA ALA A 627 7.67 -2.75 -11.92
C ALA A 627 8.34 -3.73 -10.95
N THR A 628 7.84 -4.96 -10.87
CA THR A 628 8.51 -6.06 -10.19
C THR A 628 8.01 -7.39 -10.75
N ASP A 629 8.87 -8.40 -10.74
CA ASP A 629 8.52 -9.77 -11.14
C ASP A 629 7.91 -10.59 -10.00
N TRP A 630 7.89 -10.07 -8.77
CA TRP A 630 7.44 -10.80 -7.57
C TRP A 630 8.15 -12.16 -7.38
N ALA A 631 9.38 -12.28 -7.88
CA ALA A 631 10.21 -13.47 -7.78
C ALA A 631 11.67 -13.10 -7.51
N GLN A 632 12.37 -13.96 -6.77
CA GLN A 632 13.77 -13.72 -6.40
C GLN A 632 14.66 -13.64 -7.64
N GLY A 633 15.52 -12.62 -7.71
CA GLY A 633 16.43 -12.41 -8.84
C GLY A 633 15.77 -11.81 -10.08
N GLY A 634 14.47 -11.50 -10.04
CA GLY A 634 13.75 -10.76 -11.08
C GLY A 634 13.93 -9.25 -11.01
N THR A 635 13.18 -8.55 -11.87
CA THR A 635 13.14 -7.09 -11.89
C THR A 635 12.67 -6.54 -10.54
N SER A 636 13.45 -5.61 -10.00
CA SER A 636 13.18 -4.90 -8.75
C SER A 636 12.47 -3.55 -8.99
N ALA A 637 11.98 -2.93 -7.91
CA ALA A 637 11.39 -1.59 -7.98
C ALA A 637 12.42 -0.53 -8.42
N GLU A 638 13.69 -0.71 -8.06
CA GLU A 638 14.82 0.10 -8.48
C GLU A 638 15.06 -0.03 -9.98
N ASP A 639 15.09 -1.26 -10.50
CA ASP A 639 15.19 -1.49 -11.95
C ASP A 639 14.04 -0.83 -12.71
N ALA A 640 12.82 -0.88 -12.16
CA ALA A 640 11.65 -0.27 -12.77
C ALA A 640 11.77 1.26 -12.95
N VAL A 641 12.41 1.95 -12.00
CA VAL A 641 12.71 3.38 -12.12
C VAL A 641 13.66 3.64 -13.29
N GLU A 642 14.69 2.83 -13.44
CA GLU A 642 15.66 2.97 -14.53
C GLU A 642 15.09 2.57 -15.90
N ILE A 643 14.23 1.54 -15.94
CA ILE A 643 13.46 1.16 -17.14
C ILE A 643 12.54 2.32 -17.55
N ALA A 644 11.78 2.89 -16.62
CA ALA A 644 10.90 4.02 -16.87
C ALA A 644 11.69 5.27 -17.34
N ARG A 645 12.85 5.55 -16.72
CA ARG A 645 13.76 6.62 -17.11
C ARG A 645 14.26 6.44 -18.54
N ALA A 646 14.61 5.21 -18.93
CA ALA A 646 15.05 4.91 -20.29
C ALA A 646 13.94 5.17 -21.31
N PHE A 647 12.72 4.64 -21.10
CA PHE A 647 11.60 4.91 -22.01
C PHE A 647 11.22 6.40 -22.07
N ALA A 648 11.23 7.10 -20.93
CA ALA A 648 11.00 8.55 -20.90
C ALA A 648 12.05 9.32 -21.71
N ALA A 649 13.33 8.94 -21.61
CA ALA A 649 14.42 9.54 -22.40
C ALA A 649 14.28 9.30 -23.91
N HIS A 650 13.66 8.20 -24.32
CA HIS A 650 13.35 7.88 -25.71
C HIS A 650 12.04 8.53 -26.21
N GLY A 651 11.30 9.22 -25.34
CA GLY A 651 10.12 10.00 -25.71
C GLY A 651 8.77 9.37 -25.37
N ALA A 652 8.72 8.41 -24.44
CA ALA A 652 7.47 7.96 -23.85
C ALA A 652 6.78 9.10 -23.09
N ASP A 653 5.51 9.34 -23.40
CA ASP A 653 4.76 10.46 -22.84
C ASP A 653 4.21 10.15 -21.44
N ALA A 654 3.95 8.88 -21.15
CA ALA A 654 3.60 8.39 -19.82
C ALA A 654 3.99 6.92 -19.65
N ILE A 655 4.11 6.47 -18.40
CA ILE A 655 4.34 5.07 -18.04
C ILE A 655 3.11 4.49 -17.32
N ASP A 656 2.51 3.42 -17.85
CA ASP A 656 1.51 2.61 -17.14
C ASP A 656 2.23 1.56 -16.28
N VAL A 657 2.02 1.64 -14.97
CA VAL A 657 2.84 0.91 -13.99
C VAL A 657 2.05 -0.25 -13.39
N SER A 658 2.28 -1.45 -13.93
CA SER A 658 1.76 -2.71 -13.43
C SER A 658 2.86 -3.51 -12.69
N THR A 659 2.60 -4.77 -12.34
CA THR A 659 3.56 -5.70 -11.73
C THR A 659 3.26 -7.14 -12.16
N GLY A 660 4.28 -8.01 -12.10
CA GLY A 660 4.14 -9.45 -12.17
C GLY A 660 3.71 -10.01 -13.53
N GLN A 661 3.20 -11.23 -13.47
CA GLN A 661 2.89 -12.16 -14.56
C GLN A 661 4.07 -12.53 -15.46
N VAL A 662 5.30 -12.31 -14.98
CA VAL A 662 6.53 -12.56 -15.75
C VAL A 662 6.94 -14.02 -15.66
N VAL A 663 6.87 -14.60 -14.47
CA VAL A 663 7.11 -16.03 -14.19
C VAL A 663 5.89 -16.62 -13.48
N ALA A 664 5.68 -17.93 -13.59
CA ALA A 664 4.47 -18.59 -13.09
C ALA A 664 4.51 -18.89 -11.57
N ASP A 665 5.69 -18.83 -10.97
CA ASP A 665 5.99 -19.07 -9.55
C ASP A 665 6.13 -17.76 -8.76
N GLU A 666 5.64 -16.65 -9.29
CA GLU A 666 5.64 -15.37 -8.60
C GLU A 666 4.75 -15.37 -7.34
N GLU A 667 5.09 -14.54 -6.36
CA GLU A 667 4.34 -14.40 -5.11
C GLU A 667 3.89 -12.94 -4.85
N PRO A 668 2.84 -12.44 -5.54
CA PRO A 668 2.40 -11.06 -5.38
C PRO A 668 1.71 -10.78 -4.04
N GLU A 669 2.07 -9.67 -3.40
CA GLU A 669 1.39 -9.20 -2.20
C GLU A 669 0.13 -8.38 -2.54
N TYR A 670 -0.99 -9.07 -2.77
CA TYR A 670 -2.25 -8.42 -3.12
C TYR A 670 -2.85 -7.57 -1.98
N GLY A 671 -3.50 -6.47 -2.37
CA GLY A 671 -4.23 -5.57 -1.48
C GLY A 671 -4.81 -4.37 -2.22
N ARG A 672 -5.53 -3.48 -1.51
CA ARG A 672 -6.03 -2.22 -2.08
C ARG A 672 -4.86 -1.37 -2.58
N SER A 673 -4.90 -0.96 -3.85
CA SER A 673 -3.88 -0.10 -4.48
C SER A 673 -2.46 -0.68 -4.37
N TYR A 674 -2.29 -2.02 -4.46
CA TYR A 674 -1.02 -2.68 -4.17
C TYR A 674 0.11 -2.31 -5.16
N GLN A 675 -0.23 -1.93 -6.40
CA GLN A 675 0.75 -1.52 -7.41
C GLN A 675 1.07 -0.02 -7.38
N THR A 676 0.23 0.79 -6.75
CA THR A 676 0.43 2.24 -6.63
C THR A 676 1.80 2.67 -6.10
N PRO A 677 2.44 2.01 -5.10
CA PRO A 677 3.78 2.40 -4.64
C PRO A 677 4.82 2.46 -5.75
N TYR A 678 4.72 1.59 -6.75
CA TYR A 678 5.64 1.58 -7.87
C TYR A 678 5.38 2.77 -8.81
N ALA A 679 4.10 3.09 -9.06
CA ALA A 679 3.72 4.26 -9.86
C ALA A 679 4.18 5.55 -9.18
N ASP A 680 3.93 5.66 -7.87
CA ASP A 680 4.33 6.77 -7.02
C ASP A 680 5.86 6.98 -7.05
N ARG A 681 6.62 5.89 -6.89
CA ARG A 681 8.08 5.93 -6.93
C ARG A 681 8.60 6.39 -8.29
N ILE A 682 8.09 5.82 -9.40
CA ILE A 682 8.50 6.20 -10.76
C ILE A 682 8.19 7.67 -11.02
N ARG A 683 6.98 8.12 -10.70
CA ARG A 683 6.55 9.50 -10.92
C ARG A 683 7.48 10.49 -10.23
N ASN A 684 7.76 10.28 -8.95
CA ASN A 684 8.52 11.24 -8.16
C ASN A 684 10.05 11.08 -8.34
N ALA A 685 10.56 9.94 -8.80
CA ALA A 685 11.99 9.75 -9.09
C ALA A 685 12.40 10.08 -10.54
N VAL A 686 11.48 10.00 -11.50
CA VAL A 686 11.75 10.23 -12.93
C VAL A 686 11.17 11.55 -13.41
N GLY A 687 10.04 12.00 -12.84
CA GLY A 687 9.35 13.21 -13.29
C GLY A 687 8.54 13.02 -14.59
N VAL A 688 8.25 11.77 -14.97
CA VAL A 688 7.39 11.43 -16.11
C VAL A 688 5.94 11.23 -15.63
N PRO A 689 4.91 11.59 -16.42
CA PRO A 689 3.54 11.23 -16.10
C PRO A 689 3.38 9.72 -15.94
N VAL A 690 2.57 9.29 -14.96
CA VAL A 690 2.28 7.87 -14.75
C VAL A 690 0.79 7.56 -14.73
N VAL A 691 0.45 6.37 -15.21
CA VAL A 691 -0.85 5.74 -15.04
C VAL A 691 -0.74 4.71 -13.92
N ALA A 692 -1.49 4.89 -12.84
CA ALA A 692 -1.54 3.94 -11.74
C ALA A 692 -2.65 2.89 -11.97
N VAL A 693 -2.31 1.63 -11.71
CA VAL A 693 -3.24 0.47 -11.70
C VAL A 693 -3.18 -0.25 -10.34
N GLY A 694 -3.78 -1.44 -10.26
CA GLY A 694 -3.57 -2.37 -9.14
C GLY A 694 -4.63 -2.28 -8.04
N ALA A 695 -5.85 -2.70 -8.34
CA ALA A 695 -6.97 -2.71 -7.40
C ALA A 695 -7.32 -1.32 -6.84
N ILE A 696 -7.38 -0.34 -7.75
CA ILE A 696 -8.11 0.93 -7.55
C ILE A 696 -9.59 0.64 -7.80
N SER A 697 -10.44 0.92 -6.83
CA SER A 697 -11.84 0.47 -6.83
C SER A 697 -12.87 1.56 -6.50
N SER A 698 -12.46 2.68 -5.92
CA SER A 698 -13.37 3.77 -5.55
C SER A 698 -12.96 5.10 -6.17
N TRP A 699 -13.90 6.03 -6.31
CA TRP A 699 -13.59 7.41 -6.73
C TRP A 699 -12.69 8.13 -5.73
N ASP A 700 -12.81 7.78 -4.44
CA ASP A 700 -11.99 8.33 -3.37
C ASP A 700 -10.53 7.83 -3.47
N ASP A 701 -10.31 6.59 -3.94
CA ASP A 701 -8.98 6.12 -4.31
C ASP A 701 -8.39 7.04 -5.39
N VAL A 702 -9.13 7.30 -6.47
CA VAL A 702 -8.67 8.11 -7.60
C VAL A 702 -8.32 9.53 -7.15
N ASN A 703 -9.22 10.21 -6.43
CA ASN A 703 -8.96 11.57 -5.92
C ASN A 703 -7.75 11.60 -4.99
N SER A 704 -7.64 10.64 -4.07
CA SER A 704 -6.51 10.55 -3.13
C SER A 704 -5.17 10.37 -3.86
N LEU A 705 -5.12 9.52 -4.88
CA LEU A 705 -3.90 9.24 -5.64
C LEU A 705 -3.42 10.46 -6.43
N LEU A 706 -4.34 11.18 -7.05
CA LEU A 706 -4.05 12.38 -7.84
C LEU A 706 -3.54 13.52 -6.95
N LEU A 707 -4.28 13.85 -5.89
CA LEU A 707 -3.93 14.95 -5.00
C LEU A 707 -2.61 14.70 -4.24
N ALA A 708 -2.35 13.44 -3.86
CA ALA A 708 -1.08 13.06 -3.22
C ALA A 708 0.12 13.04 -4.19
N GLY A 709 -0.09 13.28 -5.48
CA GLY A 709 0.99 13.25 -6.47
C GLY A 709 1.58 11.85 -6.69
N ARG A 710 0.75 10.81 -6.56
CA ARG A 710 1.13 9.40 -6.77
C ARG A 710 0.85 8.91 -8.19
N ALA A 711 -0.02 9.62 -8.90
CA ALA A 711 -0.42 9.30 -10.26
C ALA A 711 -0.91 10.56 -10.99
N ASP A 712 -0.87 10.54 -12.32
CA ASP A 712 -1.47 11.59 -13.16
C ASP A 712 -2.76 11.10 -13.82
N LEU A 713 -2.86 9.79 -14.05
CA LEU A 713 -4.05 9.06 -14.51
C LEU A 713 -4.24 7.80 -13.66
N CYS A 714 -5.49 7.38 -13.47
CA CYS A 714 -5.82 6.15 -12.77
C CYS A 714 -6.56 5.20 -13.73
N ALA A 715 -6.00 4.01 -13.93
CA ALA A 715 -6.60 2.98 -14.76
C ALA A 715 -7.33 1.94 -13.91
N LEU A 716 -8.62 1.74 -14.21
CA LEU A 716 -9.50 0.80 -13.53
C LEU A 716 -9.92 -0.29 -14.52
N ALA A 717 -9.88 -1.54 -14.07
CA ALA A 717 -10.22 -2.72 -14.88
C ALA A 717 -11.55 -3.33 -14.42
N ARG A 718 -11.51 -4.18 -13.40
CA ARG A 718 -12.67 -4.88 -12.83
C ARG A 718 -13.85 -3.95 -12.45
N PRO A 719 -13.66 -2.73 -11.90
CA PRO A 719 -14.77 -1.80 -11.69
C PRO A 719 -15.58 -1.52 -12.97
N HIS A 720 -14.92 -1.33 -14.11
CA HIS A 720 -15.59 -1.14 -15.41
C HIS A 720 -16.12 -2.43 -16.05
N LEU A 721 -15.68 -3.61 -15.60
CA LEU A 721 -16.34 -4.88 -15.95
C LEU A 721 -17.65 -5.05 -15.18
N TYR A 722 -17.64 -4.72 -13.90
CA TYR A 722 -18.81 -4.78 -13.03
C TYR A 722 -19.85 -3.71 -13.41
N ASP A 723 -19.38 -2.50 -13.72
CA ASP A 723 -20.21 -1.36 -14.07
C ASP A 723 -19.58 -0.57 -15.24
N PRO A 724 -20.07 -0.72 -16.48
CA PRO A 724 -19.53 0.03 -17.62
C PRO A 724 -19.70 1.55 -17.49
N HIS A 725 -20.62 2.01 -16.62
CA HIS A 725 -20.93 3.41 -16.36
C HIS A 725 -20.33 3.93 -15.04
N TRP A 726 -19.36 3.19 -14.48
CA TRP A 726 -18.73 3.50 -13.20
C TRP A 726 -18.29 4.97 -13.06
N THR A 727 -17.74 5.57 -14.11
CA THR A 727 -17.23 6.96 -14.05
C THR A 727 -18.35 8.00 -13.89
N ILE A 728 -19.47 7.85 -14.59
CA ILE A 728 -20.63 8.76 -14.42
C ILE A 728 -21.41 8.47 -13.13
N HIS A 729 -21.39 7.22 -12.62
CA HIS A 729 -21.93 6.92 -11.30
C HIS A 729 -21.06 7.52 -10.18
N ALA A 730 -19.74 7.43 -10.29
CA ALA A 730 -18.81 8.12 -9.40
C ALA A 730 -19.01 9.66 -9.42
N ALA A 731 -19.33 10.24 -10.58
CA ALA A 731 -19.72 11.64 -10.66
C ALA A 731 -21.01 11.93 -9.88
N ALA A 732 -22.04 11.10 -10.06
CA ALA A 732 -23.31 11.26 -9.35
C ALA A 732 -23.17 11.09 -7.82
N GLU A 733 -22.37 10.14 -7.36
CA GLU A 733 -22.05 9.94 -5.94
C GLU A 733 -21.37 11.16 -5.31
N GLN A 734 -20.51 11.84 -6.08
CA GLN A 734 -19.85 13.09 -5.66
C GLN A 734 -20.71 14.34 -5.94
N GLY A 735 -21.93 14.19 -6.45
CA GLY A 735 -22.80 15.31 -6.82
C GLY A 735 -22.29 16.16 -8.00
N TYR A 736 -21.38 15.63 -8.81
CA TYR A 736 -20.77 16.33 -9.94
C TYR A 736 -21.60 16.19 -11.22
N THR A 737 -21.91 17.33 -11.86
CA THR A 737 -22.65 17.39 -13.14
C THR A 737 -21.92 18.20 -14.22
N GLY A 738 -20.61 18.39 -14.06
CA GLY A 738 -19.79 19.21 -14.95
C GLY A 738 -19.30 18.48 -16.21
N PRO A 739 -18.52 19.17 -17.07
CA PRO A 739 -18.10 18.66 -18.38
C PRO A 739 -17.07 17.52 -18.31
N GLY A 740 -16.47 17.26 -17.14
CA GLY A 740 -15.52 16.15 -16.98
C GLY A 740 -16.18 14.77 -17.00
N ALA A 741 -17.49 14.67 -16.80
CA ALA A 741 -18.25 13.41 -16.84
C ALA A 741 -19.68 13.64 -17.38
N PRO A 742 -19.81 14.01 -18.66
CA PRO A 742 -21.11 14.33 -19.23
C PRO A 742 -21.93 13.06 -19.37
N TRP A 743 -23.18 13.10 -18.90
CA TRP A 743 -24.15 12.05 -19.18
C TRP A 743 -24.59 12.13 -20.64
N PRO A 744 -24.58 11.01 -21.41
CA PRO A 744 -25.20 10.97 -22.72
C PRO A 744 -26.65 11.49 -22.64
N LEU A 745 -27.08 12.29 -23.62
CA LEU A 745 -28.42 12.91 -23.60
C LEU A 745 -29.55 11.89 -23.35
N PRO A 746 -29.56 10.68 -23.96
CA PRO A 746 -30.57 9.67 -23.68
C PRO A 746 -30.53 9.12 -22.24
N TYR A 747 -29.39 9.19 -21.55
CA TYR A 747 -29.21 8.65 -20.19
C TYR A 747 -29.49 9.67 -19.09
N ARG A 748 -29.73 10.94 -19.45
CA ARG A 748 -29.84 12.04 -18.47
C ARG A 748 -30.90 11.82 -17.39
N ALA A 749 -31.99 11.11 -17.71
CA ALA A 749 -33.03 10.75 -16.73
C ALA A 749 -32.51 9.83 -15.60
N GLY A 750 -31.41 9.09 -15.84
CA GLY A 750 -30.73 8.24 -14.87
C GLY A 750 -29.57 8.92 -14.13
N SER A 751 -29.34 10.22 -14.31
CA SER A 751 -28.21 10.96 -13.73
C SER A 751 -28.23 11.13 -12.20
N ARG A 752 -29.16 10.46 -11.52
CA ARG A 752 -29.31 10.46 -10.07
C ARG A 752 -29.54 9.04 -9.61
N THR A 753 -29.01 8.70 -8.45
CA THR A 753 -29.23 7.39 -7.82
C THR A 753 -30.74 7.16 -7.67
N PRO A 754 -31.28 6.06 -8.21
CA PRO A 754 -32.68 5.72 -8.04
C PRO A 754 -33.03 5.63 -6.55
N PRO A 755 -34.22 6.08 -6.12
CA PRO A 755 -34.63 5.93 -4.74
C PRO A 755 -34.71 4.44 -4.37
N ALA A 756 -33.78 3.99 -3.53
CA ALA A 756 -33.83 2.69 -2.89
C ALA A 756 -34.61 2.78 -1.57
N GLY A 757 -35.10 1.65 -1.05
CA GLY A 757 -35.80 1.62 0.24
C GLY A 757 -34.91 2.08 1.39
N ARG A 758 -35.13 3.32 1.87
CA ARG A 758 -34.57 3.99 3.08
C ARG A 758 -33.30 3.34 3.67
N THR A 759 -32.13 3.71 3.15
CA THR A 759 -30.83 3.48 3.81
C THR A 759 -30.23 4.76 4.41
N ASP A 760 -30.73 5.93 4.06
CA ASP A 760 -30.25 7.18 4.64
C ASP A 760 -30.93 7.38 6.00
N ALA A 761 -30.16 7.21 7.08
CA ALA A 761 -30.52 7.76 8.38
C ALA A 761 -30.97 9.22 8.18
N PRO A 762 -32.08 9.67 8.80
CA PRO A 762 -32.60 11.01 8.56
C PRO A 762 -31.51 12.04 8.84
N LYS A 763 -31.10 12.79 7.81
CA LYS A 763 -30.17 13.91 7.97
C LYS A 763 -30.68 14.81 9.11
N PRO A 764 -29.83 15.17 10.10
CA PRO A 764 -30.26 16.01 11.21
C PRO A 764 -30.87 17.30 10.65
N ARG A 765 -32.15 17.53 10.97
CA ARG A 765 -32.96 18.65 10.44
C ARG A 765 -32.53 20.03 10.96
N LEU A 766 -31.55 20.09 11.85
CA LEU A 766 -31.09 21.30 12.51
C LEU A 766 -29.56 21.28 12.58
N THR A 767 -28.91 22.00 11.67
CA THR A 767 -27.60 22.59 11.92
C THR A 767 -27.84 23.88 12.70
N LEU A 768 -27.53 23.86 14.00
CA LEU A 768 -27.43 25.09 14.78
C LEU A 768 -26.12 25.75 14.36
N THR A 769 -26.22 26.87 13.66
CA THR A 769 -25.12 27.76 13.25
C THR A 769 -24.36 28.31 14.42
#